data_AF-A0A939JGS9-F1
#
_entry.id   AF-A0A939JGS9-F1
#
_cell.length_a   1.000
_cell.length_b   1.000
_cell.length_c   1.000
_cell.angle_alpha   90.00
_cell.angle_beta   90.00
_cell.angle_gamma   90.00
#
_symmetry.space_group_name_H-M   'P 1'
#
loop_
_entity.id
_entity.type
_entity.pdbx_description
1 polymer ?
#
loop_
_entity_poly.entity_id
_entity_poly.type
_entity_poly.pdbx_seq_one_letter_code
_entity_poly.pdbx_strand_id
1 'polypeptide(L)'
;MSGRRSRRWVQLVTCLGNTFDTYVQQGETTDLGGQTELDFGNPGTKNADGTPRLARTLMSWNTEPFADSLVSSASVQLYNFHSGATDCKAQSWTVWNTGEGSGASRWTKQPEWMQQYATSTQTAGYPAGCTNTTDGWIKADVTDLVKVWASAKQTRGHMGIRAANDDVKGWKRVNSRNATANQPKLTVNYNYRPGDGTAQQAGAPFKSYAGVWAVNSTTPTLRDKFADADGDKVNGTFQVYDAATNKPITTPAGDGAIVSADVAPGAWASVKVPAGQLINGKTYKFRTNSYDGTHYNLNWSPWREFVVDTTAPGAPAKIASTDYPAGAWTPNKGDGNFDVTPPAGDDARGIESRTNGGTWSTEKPAVAGKTTTVTGTPAERDMNRTEGRAVDRADNKGSEKVYDYGTGKKPISGDTAIPDSGEQPEDPVDPEEEPYEGADTPERQTSPDGVVTDPKPGDRSNCYKTDNSDIEMCQSRTYNAEIGRAAKALAAPTNPLVPWCSDPLTGGYTLTRDEGCHKIGVVVDWWQISTNQPPKHIGTAAFLVREEIKLNTKGPKGAEWLQQNTIAPLSIDGALGTVTLDYWDANCGGDTDCKKEYVGPEFTGPTSWTTASSVTEQTVQTRKFTWQSAAAGTSHKFDRGNFLGFKASAAPGAAKVTEPSWVFWGQVRCDKKMRANTSVGCVFPKYTPTFDLKLKNAEGAALYYLEMRDKLDWYPGSKKHNSPLRREFDGGKADANRGVVCPKSGAYQLVEHPLATPDPANKNKAVQCDEYAFASTKESGGATGVSNGGECLQAYARKGGDGKWRLYDDERPPFGGTPTYKEKCARASMHGGHNETAGRRLNGFYSKQRMLDNDPYFIDAPGLVRP
;
A
#
# COMPACT_ATOMS: atom_id res chain seq x y z
N MET A 1 37.96 -11.50 -22.64
CA MET A 1 39.14 -10.93 -23.33
C MET A 1 39.76 -9.86 -22.45
N SER A 2 40.84 -10.18 -21.72
CA SER A 2 41.52 -9.26 -20.81
C SER A 2 42.50 -8.37 -21.58
N GLY A 3 42.09 -7.15 -21.91
CA GLY A 3 43.01 -6.13 -22.41
C GLY A 3 43.84 -5.57 -21.25
N ARG A 4 45.05 -6.11 -21.01
CA ARG A 4 46.09 -5.39 -20.26
C ARG A 4 46.50 -4.18 -21.11
N ARG A 5 45.87 -3.02 -20.90
CA ARG A 5 46.48 -1.74 -21.27
C ARG A 5 47.65 -1.52 -20.32
N SER A 6 48.87 -1.47 -20.84
CA SER A 6 49.99 -0.97 -20.05
C SER A 6 49.67 0.49 -19.68
N ARG A 7 49.68 0.78 -18.38
CA ARG A 7 49.60 2.15 -17.88
C ARG A 7 50.86 2.86 -18.36
N ARG A 8 50.73 3.80 -19.29
CA ARG A 8 51.80 4.76 -19.58
C ARG A 8 51.83 5.72 -18.38
N TRP A 9 52.87 5.60 -17.56
CA TRP A 9 53.26 6.58 -16.55
C TRP A 9 53.43 7.94 -17.23
N VAL A 10 52.81 8.99 -16.69
CA VAL A 10 52.94 10.35 -17.23
C VAL A 10 54.10 11.01 -16.51
N GLN A 11 55.30 10.62 -16.92
CA GLN A 11 56.49 11.38 -16.56
C GLN A 11 56.47 12.65 -17.41
N LEU A 12 56.38 13.82 -16.80
CA LEU A 12 56.47 15.08 -17.55
C LEU A 12 57.85 15.18 -18.19
N VAL A 13 57.87 15.47 -19.48
CA VAL A 13 59.10 15.74 -20.22
C VAL A 13 59.07 17.19 -20.67
N THR A 14 59.98 18.00 -20.14
CA THR A 14 60.18 19.36 -20.65
C THR A 14 61.49 19.43 -21.42
N CYS A 15 61.42 19.95 -22.66
CA CYS A 15 62.58 20.28 -23.47
C CYS A 15 62.73 21.81 -23.48
N LEU A 16 63.71 22.31 -22.74
CA LEU A 16 63.97 23.73 -22.60
C LEU A 16 65.00 24.18 -23.64
N GLY A 17 64.76 25.35 -24.22
CA GLY A 17 65.84 26.17 -24.78
C GLY A 17 66.46 27.02 -23.66
N ASN A 18 67.74 27.32 -23.78
CA ASN A 18 68.40 28.22 -22.84
C ASN A 18 67.90 29.67 -23.06
N THR A 19 67.73 30.42 -21.98
CA THR A 19 67.25 31.82 -22.01
C THR A 19 68.38 32.80 -22.30
N PHE A 20 69.61 32.42 -21.99
CA PHE A 20 70.83 33.16 -22.29
C PHE A 20 71.97 32.18 -22.48
N ASP A 21 72.90 32.53 -23.36
CA ASP A 21 74.22 31.92 -23.46
C ASP A 21 75.25 32.94 -23.90
N THR A 22 76.48 32.66 -23.51
CA THR A 22 77.67 33.34 -23.99
C THR A 22 78.85 32.39 -23.81
N TYR A 23 79.99 32.72 -24.40
CA TYR A 23 81.24 32.12 -24.01
C TYR A 23 82.23 33.23 -23.66
N VAL A 24 83.12 32.92 -22.72
CA VAL A 24 84.23 33.79 -22.35
C VAL A 24 85.49 33.19 -22.94
N GLN A 25 86.31 34.03 -23.57
CA GLN A 25 87.54 33.60 -24.20
C GLN A 25 88.70 34.51 -23.79
N GLN A 26 89.86 33.93 -23.52
CA GLN A 26 91.08 34.68 -23.23
C GLN A 26 91.37 35.67 -24.36
N GLY A 27 91.67 36.92 -24.00
CA GLY A 27 91.95 38.01 -24.95
C GLY A 27 90.73 38.71 -25.51
N GLU A 28 89.52 38.15 -25.37
CA GLU A 28 88.28 38.80 -25.81
C GLU A 28 87.76 39.80 -24.76
N THR A 29 87.50 41.02 -25.22
CA THR A 29 87.04 42.13 -24.37
C THR A 29 85.59 42.56 -24.66
N THR A 30 84.99 42.05 -25.73
CA THR A 30 83.63 42.37 -26.17
C THR A 30 82.60 41.33 -25.69
N ASP A 31 81.32 41.68 -25.79
CA ASP A 31 80.23 40.75 -25.48
C ASP A 31 80.05 39.75 -26.62
N LEU A 32 80.04 38.46 -26.29
CA LEU A 32 79.88 37.35 -27.22
C LEU A 32 78.49 36.69 -27.13
N GLY A 33 77.58 37.20 -26.29
CA GLY A 33 76.22 36.64 -26.12
C GLY A 33 75.28 36.80 -27.33
N GLY A 34 75.71 37.56 -28.34
CA GLY A 34 75.03 37.69 -29.64
C GLY A 34 75.55 36.76 -30.74
N GLN A 35 76.61 35.98 -30.46
CA GLN A 35 77.17 35.05 -31.46
C GLN A 35 76.22 33.89 -31.73
N THR A 36 76.34 33.29 -32.91
CA THR A 36 75.58 32.09 -33.31
C THR A 36 76.24 30.79 -32.86
N GLU A 37 77.50 30.84 -32.41
CA GLU A 37 78.28 29.71 -31.89
C GLU A 37 78.74 29.93 -30.44
N LEU A 38 79.01 28.83 -29.74
CA LEU A 38 79.58 28.78 -28.40
C LEU A 38 80.83 27.90 -28.42
N ASP A 39 81.90 28.40 -27.80
CA ASP A 39 83.18 27.72 -27.76
C ASP A 39 83.53 27.25 -26.35
N PHE A 40 84.11 26.05 -26.26
CA PHE A 40 84.77 25.59 -25.04
C PHE A 40 86.01 24.76 -25.35
N GLY A 41 87.09 25.02 -24.60
CA GLY A 41 88.41 24.43 -24.82
C GLY A 41 89.36 25.34 -25.60
N ASN A 42 90.56 24.84 -25.90
CA ASN A 42 91.66 25.61 -26.49
C ASN A 42 91.70 25.44 -28.03
N PRO A 43 91.42 26.48 -28.83
CA PRO A 43 91.39 26.38 -30.30
C PRO A 43 92.78 26.20 -30.94
N GLY A 44 93.87 26.20 -30.16
CA GLY A 44 95.24 26.07 -30.67
C GLY A 44 95.81 27.38 -31.24
N THR A 45 95.08 28.49 -31.10
CA THR A 45 95.55 29.84 -31.46
C THR A 45 95.90 30.66 -30.22
N LYS A 46 96.73 31.69 -30.40
CA LYS A 46 97.20 32.58 -29.32
C LYS A 46 96.78 34.03 -29.56
N ASN A 47 96.63 34.79 -28.48
CA ASN A 47 96.46 36.24 -28.49
C ASN A 47 97.79 36.95 -28.82
N ALA A 48 97.73 38.26 -29.08
CA ALA A 48 98.91 39.09 -29.34
C ALA A 48 99.92 39.08 -28.19
N ASP A 49 99.46 38.82 -26.95
CA ASP A 49 100.30 38.70 -25.74
C ASP A 49 100.86 37.27 -25.53
N GLY A 50 100.59 36.33 -26.44
CA GLY A 50 101.08 34.95 -26.38
C GLY A 50 100.23 33.98 -25.54
N THR A 51 99.17 34.44 -24.88
CA THR A 51 98.23 33.59 -24.13
C THR A 51 97.36 32.74 -25.08
N PRO A 52 96.96 31.51 -24.70
CA PRO A 52 96.07 30.67 -25.52
C PRO A 52 94.66 31.27 -25.57
N ARG A 53 93.93 31.11 -26.68
CA ARG A 53 92.53 31.58 -26.79
C ARG A 53 91.53 30.61 -26.17
N LEU A 54 91.77 30.19 -24.92
CA LEU A 54 90.93 29.23 -24.19
C LEU A 54 89.52 29.79 -23.96
N ALA A 55 88.50 29.00 -24.29
CA ALA A 55 87.10 29.37 -24.16
C ALA A 55 86.34 28.52 -23.12
N ARG A 56 85.29 29.12 -22.51
CA ARG A 56 84.32 28.44 -21.64
C ARG A 56 82.93 28.97 -21.92
N THR A 57 81.95 28.08 -22.04
CA THR A 57 80.56 28.44 -22.27
C THR A 57 79.83 28.63 -20.94
N LEU A 58 78.93 29.61 -20.88
CA LEU A 58 78.02 29.89 -19.77
C LEU A 58 76.60 29.94 -20.33
N MET A 59 75.67 29.27 -19.66
CA MET A 59 74.28 29.12 -20.12
C MET A 59 73.31 29.30 -18.95
N SER A 60 72.18 29.95 -19.22
CA SER A 60 71.09 30.11 -18.26
C SER A 60 69.83 29.44 -18.81
N TRP A 61 69.08 28.76 -17.95
CA TRP A 61 67.87 28.01 -18.29
C TRP A 61 66.70 28.51 -17.43
N ASN A 62 65.50 28.61 -18.03
CA ASN A 62 64.27 28.81 -17.24
C ASN A 62 63.89 27.48 -16.57
N THR A 63 64.02 27.41 -15.25
CA THR A 63 63.76 26.19 -14.47
C THR A 63 62.40 26.21 -13.76
N GLU A 64 61.64 27.32 -13.87
CA GLU A 64 60.28 27.43 -13.33
C GLU A 64 59.36 26.25 -13.70
N PRO A 65 59.37 25.70 -14.94
CA PRO A 65 58.45 24.62 -15.30
C PRO A 65 58.57 23.34 -14.47
N PHE A 66 59.72 23.10 -13.82
CA PHE A 66 59.99 21.91 -13.02
C PHE A 66 60.42 22.23 -11.58
N ALA A 67 60.24 23.47 -11.12
CA ALA A 67 60.56 23.88 -9.76
C ALA A 67 59.68 23.12 -8.75
N ASP A 68 60.28 22.57 -7.69
CA ASP A 68 59.61 21.71 -6.69
C ASP A 68 59.15 20.33 -7.19
N SER A 69 59.64 19.91 -8.37
CA SER A 69 59.35 18.57 -8.91
C SER A 69 60.35 17.51 -8.45
N LEU A 70 59.96 16.25 -8.61
CA LEU A 70 60.80 15.07 -8.43
C LEU A 70 61.47 14.71 -9.75
N VAL A 71 62.68 15.23 -9.96
CA VAL A 71 63.47 14.98 -11.18
C VAL A 71 64.02 13.56 -11.18
N SER A 72 63.66 12.83 -12.23
CA SER A 72 64.00 11.42 -12.43
C SER A 72 65.18 11.22 -13.37
N SER A 73 65.31 12.07 -14.40
CA SER A 73 66.49 12.13 -15.27
C SER A 73 66.55 13.47 -16.01
N ALA A 74 67.74 13.98 -16.32
CA ALA A 74 67.91 15.17 -17.15
C ALA A 74 69.15 15.09 -18.05
N SER A 75 69.07 15.63 -19.26
CA SER A 75 70.18 15.64 -20.22
C SER A 75 70.29 16.98 -20.97
N VAL A 76 71.49 17.57 -20.94
CA VAL A 76 71.84 18.71 -21.81
C VAL A 76 72.38 18.19 -23.13
N GLN A 77 71.95 18.80 -24.23
CA GLN A 77 72.28 18.42 -25.60
C GLN A 77 72.76 19.67 -26.37
N LEU A 78 73.95 19.58 -26.96
CA LEU A 78 74.57 20.65 -27.73
C LEU A 78 74.86 20.14 -29.14
N TYR A 79 74.61 20.95 -30.17
CA TYR A 79 74.92 20.56 -31.54
C TYR A 79 76.35 20.95 -31.88
N ASN A 80 77.23 19.95 -31.95
CA ASN A 80 78.65 20.13 -32.16
C ASN A 80 78.98 19.99 -33.65
N PHE A 81 79.37 21.10 -34.27
CA PHE A 81 79.71 21.18 -35.69
C PHE A 81 81.22 21.35 -35.94
N HIS A 82 82.02 21.44 -34.87
CA HIS A 82 83.47 21.49 -34.98
C HIS A 82 84.16 21.00 -33.70
N SER A 83 85.21 20.21 -33.83
CA SER A 83 86.09 19.82 -32.73
C SER A 83 87.56 19.84 -33.13
N GLY A 84 88.45 20.05 -32.16
CA GLY A 84 89.91 19.99 -32.36
C GLY A 84 90.49 18.57 -32.40
N ALA A 85 89.64 17.54 -32.35
CA ALA A 85 90.00 16.13 -32.13
C ALA A 85 90.68 15.47 -33.35
N THR A 86 91.91 15.90 -33.67
CA THR A 86 92.71 15.37 -34.79
C THR A 86 93.17 13.93 -34.60
N ASP A 87 93.07 13.37 -33.39
CA ASP A 87 93.33 11.96 -33.10
C ASP A 87 92.12 11.05 -33.37
N CYS A 88 90.99 11.63 -33.83
CA CYS A 88 89.73 10.95 -34.10
C CYS A 88 89.13 10.24 -32.88
N LYS A 89 89.50 10.65 -31.66
CA LYS A 89 88.98 10.09 -30.40
C LYS A 89 87.97 11.03 -29.76
N ALA A 90 87.08 10.43 -28.97
CA ALA A 90 86.14 11.14 -28.11
C ALA A 90 86.92 11.98 -27.07
N GLN A 91 86.48 13.22 -26.80
CA GLN A 91 87.24 14.18 -25.99
C GLN A 91 86.36 14.69 -24.85
N SER A 92 86.91 14.69 -23.64
CA SER A 92 86.13 14.94 -22.43
C SER A 92 85.83 16.41 -22.20
N TRP A 93 84.60 16.68 -21.76
CA TRP A 93 84.12 17.98 -21.30
C TRP A 93 83.26 17.81 -20.06
N THR A 94 83.14 18.89 -19.28
CA THR A 94 82.51 18.89 -17.95
C THR A 94 81.43 19.95 -17.87
N VAL A 95 80.42 19.66 -17.05
CA VAL A 95 79.30 20.56 -16.75
C VAL A 95 79.34 20.94 -15.29
N TRP A 96 79.22 22.24 -15.03
CA TRP A 96 79.32 22.84 -13.71
C TRP A 96 78.06 23.65 -13.40
N ASN A 97 77.70 23.70 -12.12
CA ASN A 97 76.82 24.73 -11.60
C ASN A 97 77.62 26.03 -11.47
N THR A 98 77.11 27.13 -11.99
CA THR A 98 77.79 28.44 -11.95
C THR A 98 76.87 29.54 -11.42
N GLY A 99 77.41 30.73 -11.17
CA GLY A 99 76.59 31.95 -11.11
C GLY A 99 76.04 32.34 -12.49
N GLU A 100 75.23 33.39 -12.54
CA GLU A 100 74.59 33.89 -13.77
C GLU A 100 75.63 34.43 -14.76
N GLY A 101 75.62 33.87 -15.99
CA GLY A 101 76.31 34.48 -17.13
C GLY A 101 75.53 35.68 -17.66
N SER A 102 76.22 36.75 -18.04
CA SER A 102 75.60 37.95 -18.61
C SER A 102 76.44 38.50 -19.77
N GLY A 103 75.94 39.53 -20.48
CA GLY A 103 76.71 40.23 -21.51
C GLY A 103 77.97 40.94 -20.97
N ALA A 104 78.11 41.05 -19.65
CA ALA A 104 79.31 41.56 -18.99
C ALA A 104 80.35 40.47 -18.66
N SER A 105 80.03 39.19 -18.87
CA SER A 105 80.95 38.08 -18.60
C SER A 105 82.18 38.15 -19.49
N ARG A 106 83.38 38.10 -18.89
CA ARG A 106 84.67 38.09 -19.60
C ARG A 106 85.58 37.04 -18.99
N TRP A 107 86.69 36.72 -19.67
CA TRP A 107 87.65 35.75 -19.14
C TRP A 107 88.13 36.11 -17.72
N THR A 108 88.39 37.39 -17.47
CA THR A 108 88.84 37.94 -16.17
C THR A 108 87.71 38.24 -15.19
N LYS A 109 86.44 38.13 -15.62
CA LYS A 109 85.24 38.44 -14.84
C LYS A 109 84.14 37.41 -15.12
N GLN A 110 84.43 36.15 -14.82
CA GLN A 110 83.48 35.05 -14.94
C GLN A 110 82.57 35.00 -13.70
N PRO A 111 81.33 34.48 -13.82
CA PRO A 111 80.60 34.07 -12.64
C PRO A 111 81.36 32.99 -11.87
N GLU A 112 81.03 32.81 -10.60
CA GLU A 112 81.61 31.74 -9.77
C GLU A 112 81.29 30.37 -10.37
N TRP A 113 82.29 29.47 -10.40
CA TRP A 113 82.13 28.07 -10.80
C TRP A 113 82.11 27.22 -9.54
N MET A 114 80.92 26.83 -9.09
CA MET A 114 80.70 26.24 -7.76
C MET A 114 81.10 24.77 -7.71
N GLN A 115 80.40 23.91 -8.45
CA GLN A 115 80.56 22.45 -8.36
C GLN A 115 80.37 21.79 -9.73
N GLN A 116 81.20 20.78 -10.01
CA GLN A 116 81.03 19.90 -11.15
C GLN A 116 79.91 18.90 -10.88
N TYR A 117 78.98 18.75 -11.83
CA TYR A 117 77.87 17.80 -11.72
C TYR A 117 77.84 16.74 -12.83
N ALA A 118 78.50 16.98 -13.96
CA ALA A 118 78.54 15.99 -15.03
C ALA A 118 79.84 16.00 -15.82
N THR A 119 80.10 14.88 -16.48
CA THR A 119 81.17 14.68 -17.45
C THR A 119 80.60 14.01 -18.69
N SER A 120 81.10 14.34 -19.88
CA SER A 120 80.81 13.61 -21.11
C SER A 120 82.06 13.53 -21.97
N THR A 121 82.15 12.48 -22.79
CA THR A 121 83.18 12.32 -23.82
C THR A 121 82.63 12.49 -25.22
N GLN A 122 81.32 12.67 -25.38
CA GLN A 122 80.69 12.74 -26.70
C GLN A 122 81.28 13.90 -27.51
N THR A 123 81.69 13.59 -28.74
CA THR A 123 82.30 14.50 -29.72
C THR A 123 81.66 14.27 -31.08
N ALA A 124 81.33 15.36 -31.79
CA ALA A 124 80.95 15.35 -33.20
C ALA A 124 81.71 16.46 -33.97
N GLY A 125 81.49 16.59 -35.27
CA GLY A 125 82.18 17.59 -36.10
C GLY A 125 83.70 17.43 -36.07
N TYR A 126 84.20 16.20 -36.23
CA TYR A 126 85.65 15.93 -36.26
C TYR A 126 86.33 16.60 -37.45
N PRO A 127 87.62 16.98 -37.33
CA PRO A 127 88.34 17.63 -38.41
C PRO A 127 88.53 16.70 -39.61
N ALA A 128 88.80 17.31 -40.77
CA ALA A 128 89.12 16.58 -41.99
C ALA A 128 90.31 15.62 -41.75
N GLY A 129 90.13 14.34 -42.11
CA GLY A 129 91.10 13.26 -41.84
C GLY A 129 90.57 12.16 -40.91
N CYS A 130 89.45 12.39 -40.21
CA CYS A 130 88.75 11.37 -39.43
C CYS A 130 87.65 10.67 -40.23
N THR A 131 87.31 9.43 -39.85
CA THR A 131 86.26 8.63 -40.51
C THR A 131 84.84 9.14 -40.25
N ASN A 132 84.62 9.87 -39.16
CA ASN A 132 83.33 10.45 -38.80
C ASN A 132 83.47 11.97 -38.65
N THR A 133 83.27 12.73 -39.73
CA THR A 133 83.33 14.20 -39.70
C THR A 133 81.95 14.85 -39.55
N THR A 134 80.90 14.07 -39.29
CA THR A 134 79.53 14.56 -39.27
C THR A 134 79.25 15.41 -38.03
N ASP A 135 78.62 16.56 -38.23
CA ASP A 135 78.07 17.39 -37.17
C ASP A 135 76.95 16.64 -36.43
N GLY A 136 76.82 16.86 -35.11
CA GLY A 136 75.82 16.11 -34.37
C GLY A 136 75.61 16.54 -32.93
N TRP A 137 74.56 15.99 -32.32
CA TRP A 137 74.24 16.23 -30.92
C TRP A 137 75.20 15.49 -30.00
N ILE A 138 75.87 16.22 -29.12
CA ILE A 138 76.62 15.70 -27.97
C ILE A 138 75.81 15.95 -26.69
N LYS A 139 75.84 14.99 -25.77
CA LYS A 139 75.01 15.01 -24.56
C LYS A 139 75.81 14.80 -23.28
N ALA A 140 75.32 15.35 -22.17
CA ALA A 140 75.73 14.98 -20.81
C ALA A 140 74.50 14.70 -19.94
N ASP A 141 74.62 13.76 -19.01
CA ASP A 141 73.62 13.50 -17.97
C ASP A 141 73.80 14.52 -16.86
N VAL A 142 72.81 15.39 -16.69
CA VAL A 142 72.83 16.49 -15.71
C VAL A 142 71.75 16.32 -14.65
N THR A 143 71.26 15.08 -14.47
CA THR A 143 70.16 14.75 -13.54
C THR A 143 70.36 15.34 -12.15
N ASP A 144 71.55 15.19 -11.58
CA ASP A 144 71.80 15.62 -10.20
C ASP A 144 71.95 17.15 -10.06
N LEU A 145 72.45 17.84 -11.10
CA LEU A 145 72.42 19.31 -11.14
C LEU A 145 70.98 19.82 -11.18
N VAL A 146 70.16 19.23 -12.05
CA VAL A 146 68.78 19.66 -12.24
C VAL A 146 67.92 19.34 -11.01
N LYS A 147 68.19 18.24 -10.28
CA LYS A 147 67.58 17.96 -8.96
C LYS A 147 67.86 19.06 -7.95
N VAL A 148 69.07 19.62 -7.94
CA VAL A 148 69.42 20.74 -7.04
C VAL A 148 68.58 21.96 -7.38
N TRP A 149 68.46 22.33 -8.66
CA TRP A 149 67.64 23.46 -9.09
C TRP A 149 66.16 23.26 -8.76
N ALA A 150 65.62 22.06 -9.02
CA ALA A 150 64.24 21.70 -8.71
C ALA A 150 63.94 21.79 -7.21
N SER A 151 64.79 21.18 -6.38
CA SER A 151 64.60 21.14 -4.91
C SER A 151 64.76 22.51 -4.26
N ALA A 152 65.64 23.35 -4.79
CA ALA A 152 65.82 24.73 -4.34
C ALA A 152 64.75 25.70 -4.90
N LYS A 153 63.81 25.20 -5.72
CA LYS A 153 62.75 25.96 -6.40
C LYS A 153 63.30 27.17 -7.17
N GLN A 154 64.45 27.00 -7.81
CA GLN A 154 65.06 28.08 -8.57
C GLN A 154 64.21 28.40 -9.80
N THR A 155 64.02 29.69 -10.08
CA THR A 155 63.38 30.15 -11.33
C THR A 155 64.36 30.14 -12.51
N ARG A 156 65.67 30.21 -12.23
CA ARG A 156 66.74 30.09 -13.21
C ARG A 156 67.87 29.19 -12.73
N GLY A 157 68.29 28.28 -13.61
CA GLY A 157 69.46 27.43 -13.42
C GLY A 157 70.61 27.91 -14.30
N HIS A 158 71.83 27.94 -13.75
CA HIS A 158 73.02 28.45 -14.44
C HIS A 158 74.08 27.37 -14.57
N MET A 159 74.57 27.19 -15.79
CA MET A 159 75.43 26.08 -16.19
C MET A 159 76.69 26.60 -16.89
N GLY A 160 77.85 26.12 -16.46
CA GLY A 160 79.13 26.31 -17.13
C GLY A 160 79.57 25.05 -17.86
N ILE A 161 80.09 25.20 -19.08
CA ILE A 161 80.65 24.10 -19.87
C ILE A 161 82.09 24.41 -20.24
N ARG A 162 82.99 23.46 -19.97
CA ARG A 162 84.41 23.56 -20.30
C ARG A 162 84.97 22.21 -20.74
N ALA A 163 85.98 22.24 -21.61
CA ALA A 163 86.81 21.06 -21.86
C ALA A 163 87.43 20.57 -20.55
N ALA A 164 87.65 19.26 -20.41
CA ALA A 164 88.20 18.68 -19.18
C ALA A 164 89.66 19.12 -18.93
N ASN A 165 90.37 19.51 -19.98
CA ASN A 165 91.73 20.04 -19.94
C ASN A 165 91.96 21.02 -21.11
N ASP A 166 93.14 21.65 -21.17
CA ASP A 166 93.49 22.66 -22.16
C ASP A 166 94.17 22.08 -23.43
N ASP A 167 94.12 20.75 -23.64
CA ASP A 167 94.57 20.13 -24.89
C ASP A 167 93.73 20.66 -26.06
N VAL A 168 94.40 21.03 -27.15
CA VAL A 168 93.76 21.53 -28.36
C VAL A 168 92.74 20.55 -28.94
N LYS A 169 92.93 19.25 -28.70
CA LYS A 169 91.99 18.20 -29.10
C LYS A 169 90.64 18.32 -28.40
N GLY A 170 90.62 18.85 -27.18
CA GLY A 170 89.42 19.02 -26.37
C GLY A 170 88.49 20.15 -26.83
N TRP A 171 88.96 21.04 -27.72
CA TRP A 171 88.17 22.17 -28.19
C TRP A 171 86.96 21.74 -28.99
N LYS A 172 85.83 22.41 -28.74
CA LYS A 172 84.58 22.23 -29.46
C LYS A 172 83.92 23.57 -29.74
N ARG A 173 83.25 23.65 -30.88
CA ARG A 173 82.26 24.68 -31.19
C ARG A 173 80.89 24.05 -31.34
N VAL A 174 79.93 24.65 -30.68
CA VAL A 174 78.54 24.21 -30.69
C VAL A 174 77.63 25.37 -31.05
N ASN A 175 76.44 25.07 -31.55
CA ASN A 175 75.45 26.13 -31.79
C ASN A 175 75.05 26.82 -30.49
N SER A 176 74.90 28.13 -30.54
CA SER A 176 74.26 28.94 -29.49
C SER A 176 72.74 28.96 -29.67
N ARG A 177 72.03 29.63 -28.75
CA ARG A 177 70.61 29.95 -28.87
C ARG A 177 70.30 30.86 -30.05
N ASN A 178 71.26 31.66 -30.51
CA ASN A 178 71.08 32.58 -31.64
C ASN A 178 71.28 31.89 -33.01
N ALA A 179 71.71 30.61 -33.02
CA ALA A 179 71.78 29.83 -34.26
C ALA A 179 70.39 29.68 -34.89
N THR A 180 70.32 29.55 -36.21
CA THR A 180 69.04 29.38 -36.95
C THR A 180 68.44 27.99 -36.78
N ALA A 181 69.26 26.97 -36.46
CA ALA A 181 68.84 25.60 -36.21
C ALA A 181 69.72 24.93 -35.15
N ASN A 182 69.24 23.84 -34.58
CA ASN A 182 69.97 23.00 -33.62
C ASN A 182 70.50 23.77 -32.39
N GLN A 183 69.71 24.71 -31.87
CA GLN A 183 70.00 25.44 -30.63
C GLN A 183 70.11 24.47 -29.44
N PRO A 184 70.90 24.79 -28.40
CA PRO A 184 71.04 23.95 -27.22
C PRO A 184 69.71 23.58 -26.56
N LYS A 185 69.64 22.35 -26.03
CA LYS A 185 68.44 21.81 -25.39
C LYS A 185 68.76 21.17 -24.04
N LEU A 186 67.89 21.39 -23.06
CA LEU A 186 67.88 20.68 -21.80
C LEU A 186 66.58 19.87 -21.71
N THR A 187 66.69 18.54 -21.70
CA THR A 187 65.54 17.64 -21.55
C THR A 187 65.47 17.15 -20.11
N VAL A 188 64.36 17.39 -19.42
CA VAL A 188 64.13 17.01 -18.01
C VAL A 188 62.90 16.14 -17.91
N ASN A 189 63.03 14.98 -17.27
CA ASN A 189 61.93 14.08 -16.90
C ASN A 189 61.64 14.24 -15.40
N TYR A 190 60.41 14.58 -15.02
CA TYR A 190 60.02 14.85 -13.64
C TYR A 190 58.54 14.55 -13.37
N ASN A 191 58.14 14.64 -12.11
CA ASN A 191 56.77 14.43 -11.63
C ASN A 191 56.53 15.36 -10.43
N TYR A 192 55.32 15.87 -10.23
CA TYR A 192 54.96 16.54 -8.98
C TYR A 192 54.35 15.55 -8.00
N ARG A 193 54.38 15.83 -6.69
CA ARG A 193 53.62 15.01 -5.74
C ARG A 193 52.14 15.43 -5.80
N PRO A 194 51.20 14.51 -5.60
CA PRO A 194 49.82 14.89 -5.39
C PRO A 194 49.70 15.68 -4.08
N GLY A 195 48.77 16.62 -4.05
CA GLY A 195 48.52 17.49 -2.90
C GLY A 195 47.75 16.80 -1.77
N ASP A 196 47.64 17.52 -0.64
CA ASP A 196 46.86 17.10 0.52
C ASP A 196 45.37 16.92 0.21
N GLY A 197 44.69 16.12 1.04
CA GLY A 197 43.24 16.03 1.05
C GLY A 197 42.60 17.33 1.55
N THR A 198 41.63 17.87 0.81
CA THR A 198 41.06 19.21 1.06
C THR A 198 39.57 19.21 1.40
N ALA A 199 38.88 18.08 1.24
CA ALA A 199 37.43 18.01 1.28
C ALA A 199 36.91 16.71 1.90
N GLN A 200 37.53 16.21 2.96
CA GLN A 200 37.13 14.96 3.63
C GLN A 200 35.66 14.97 4.08
N GLN A 201 34.85 14.01 3.58
CA GLN A 201 33.45 13.83 3.96
C GLN A 201 33.11 12.36 4.21
N ALA A 202 32.18 12.11 5.12
CA ALA A 202 31.55 10.81 5.34
C ALA A 202 30.05 10.91 5.05
N GLY A 203 29.47 9.93 4.35
CA GLY A 203 28.06 9.93 4.01
C GLY A 203 27.61 8.68 3.24
N ALA A 204 26.38 8.61 2.74
CA ALA A 204 25.29 9.57 2.87
C ALA A 204 24.93 9.86 4.35
N PRO A 205 24.37 11.05 4.66
CA PRO A 205 23.97 12.14 3.77
C PRO A 205 25.07 13.15 3.40
N PHE A 206 26.32 12.97 3.85
CA PHE A 206 27.37 13.99 3.71
C PHE A 206 26.95 15.31 4.36
N LYS A 207 26.48 15.23 5.61
CA LYS A 207 26.21 16.39 6.47
C LYS A 207 27.01 16.27 7.76
N SER A 208 27.51 17.40 8.23
CA SER A 208 28.24 17.47 9.50
C SER A 208 27.55 18.43 10.46
N TYR A 209 27.60 18.09 11.75
CA TYR A 209 27.02 18.85 12.84
C TYR A 209 28.13 19.06 13.88
N ALA A 210 28.45 20.33 14.16
CA ALA A 210 29.57 20.70 15.03
C ALA A 210 30.91 20.01 14.67
N GLY A 211 31.16 19.80 13.36
CA GLY A 211 32.40 19.20 12.86
C GLY A 211 32.43 17.66 12.82
N VAL A 212 31.36 16.98 13.27
CA VAL A 212 31.21 15.53 13.20
C VAL A 212 30.21 15.18 12.09
N TRP A 213 30.60 14.28 11.18
CA TRP A 213 29.71 13.79 10.12
C TRP A 213 28.71 12.79 10.69
N ALA A 214 27.47 12.80 10.21
CA ALA A 214 26.50 11.75 10.52
C ALA A 214 26.36 10.81 9.32
N VAL A 215 26.28 9.50 9.56
CA VAL A 215 26.06 8.51 8.50
C VAL A 215 24.95 7.53 8.87
N ASN A 216 24.05 7.24 7.92
CA ASN A 216 22.90 6.35 8.12
C ASN A 216 23.16 4.89 7.76
N SER A 217 24.42 4.47 7.75
CA SER A 217 24.80 3.13 7.34
C SER A 217 26.04 2.67 8.08
N THR A 218 26.12 1.38 8.37
CA THR A 218 27.33 0.72 8.85
C THR A 218 28.36 0.49 7.73
N THR A 219 28.05 0.87 6.49
CA THR A 219 28.97 0.84 5.34
C THR A 219 28.98 2.18 4.58
N PRO A 220 29.30 3.29 5.26
CA PRO A 220 29.28 4.60 4.66
C PRO A 220 30.32 4.73 3.55
N THR A 221 30.09 5.68 2.66
CA THR A 221 31.05 6.19 1.69
C THR A 221 31.87 7.30 2.33
N LEU A 222 33.19 7.14 2.31
CA LEU A 222 34.14 8.20 2.63
C LEU A 222 34.68 8.77 1.34
N ARG A 223 34.84 10.08 1.26
CA ARG A 223 35.37 10.75 0.07
C ARG A 223 36.22 11.96 0.39
N ASP A 224 37.12 12.28 -0.53
CA ASP A 224 38.01 13.44 -0.46
C ASP A 224 38.40 13.90 -1.87
N LYS A 225 39.04 15.07 -1.96
CA LYS A 225 39.58 15.63 -3.20
C LYS A 225 41.07 15.90 -3.04
N PHE A 226 41.82 15.54 -4.06
CA PHE A 226 43.26 15.76 -4.15
C PHE A 226 43.58 16.53 -5.44
N ALA A 227 44.52 17.46 -5.35
CA ALA A 227 45.07 18.15 -6.51
C ALA A 227 46.36 17.47 -6.96
N ASP A 228 46.74 17.69 -8.22
CA ASP A 228 47.99 17.19 -8.79
C ASP A 228 48.41 18.19 -9.87
N ALA A 229 49.65 18.68 -9.80
CA ALA A 229 50.07 19.86 -10.56
C ALA A 229 50.33 19.55 -12.04
N ASP A 230 50.68 18.32 -12.35
CA ASP A 230 50.90 17.77 -13.69
C ASP A 230 49.66 17.11 -14.31
N GLY A 231 48.58 17.00 -13.53
CA GLY A 231 47.27 16.59 -14.00
C GLY A 231 47.05 15.08 -13.96
N ASP A 232 47.92 14.35 -13.26
CA ASP A 232 47.88 12.90 -13.17
C ASP A 232 46.67 12.40 -12.39
N LYS A 233 46.23 11.19 -12.72
CA LYS A 233 45.14 10.60 -11.96
C LYS A 233 45.63 10.22 -10.57
N VAL A 234 44.86 10.61 -9.57
CA VAL A 234 45.15 10.40 -8.16
C VAL A 234 44.17 9.41 -7.55
N ASN A 235 44.64 8.53 -6.68
CA ASN A 235 43.80 7.81 -5.73
C ASN A 235 44.03 8.31 -4.30
N GLY A 236 43.10 7.96 -3.41
CA GLY A 236 43.19 8.24 -1.99
C GLY A 236 43.23 6.95 -1.18
N THR A 237 44.18 6.87 -0.26
CA THR A 237 44.17 5.90 0.84
C THR A 237 43.41 6.51 2.00
N PHE A 238 42.35 5.85 2.45
CA PHE A 238 41.52 6.25 3.59
C PHE A 238 41.82 5.33 4.77
N GLN A 239 42.28 5.88 5.88
CA GLN A 239 42.44 5.15 7.15
C GLN A 239 41.25 5.40 8.05
N VAL A 240 40.65 4.33 8.60
CA VAL A 240 39.47 4.42 9.47
C VAL A 240 39.71 3.74 10.81
N TYR A 241 39.41 4.47 11.89
CA TYR A 241 39.72 4.09 13.27
C TYR A 241 38.50 4.29 14.16
N ASP A 242 38.31 3.41 15.15
CA ASP A 242 37.40 3.67 16.28
C ASP A 242 37.95 4.86 17.07
N ALA A 243 37.14 5.91 17.22
CA ALA A 243 37.63 7.19 17.75
C ALA A 243 38.02 7.10 19.23
N ALA A 244 37.30 6.28 20.01
CA ALA A 244 37.50 6.12 21.44
C ALA A 244 38.72 5.25 21.77
N THR A 245 38.89 4.13 21.06
CA THR A 245 39.97 3.15 21.32
C THR A 245 41.23 3.42 20.51
N ASN A 246 41.14 4.29 19.50
CA ASN A 246 42.21 4.57 18.55
C ASN A 246 42.75 3.31 17.86
N LYS A 247 41.88 2.31 17.64
CA LYS A 247 42.20 1.07 16.93
C LYS A 247 41.67 1.13 15.49
N PRO A 248 42.44 0.65 14.50
CA PRO A 248 41.97 0.59 13.13
C PRO A 248 40.84 -0.43 12.96
N ILE A 249 39.95 -0.20 12.00
CA ILE A 249 39.05 -1.25 11.52
C ILE A 249 39.85 -2.35 10.82
N THR A 250 39.28 -3.54 10.68
CA THR A 250 39.92 -4.63 9.94
C THR A 250 39.73 -4.43 8.44
N THR A 251 40.83 -4.35 7.70
CA THR A 251 40.84 -4.31 6.23
C THR A 251 41.87 -5.30 5.69
N PRO A 252 41.73 -5.78 4.44
CA PRO A 252 42.73 -6.64 3.82
C PRO A 252 44.14 -6.05 3.75
N ALA A 253 44.24 -4.72 3.62
CA ALA A 253 45.52 -4.01 3.57
C ALA A 253 46.15 -3.77 4.95
N GLY A 254 45.42 -4.04 6.04
CA GLY A 254 45.82 -3.68 7.40
C GLY A 254 45.64 -2.20 7.71
N ASP A 255 45.87 -1.84 8.98
CA ASP A 255 45.86 -0.46 9.49
C ASP A 255 44.61 0.38 9.16
N GLY A 256 43.46 -0.30 8.98
CA GLY A 256 42.20 0.38 8.64
C GLY A 256 42.21 1.03 7.26
N ALA A 257 43.19 0.69 6.42
CA ALA A 257 43.40 1.34 5.12
C ALA A 257 42.48 0.77 4.05
N ILE A 258 41.87 1.67 3.28
CA ILE A 258 41.03 1.39 2.11
C ILE A 258 41.45 2.33 0.98
N VAL A 259 41.76 1.80 -0.20
CA VAL A 259 42.27 2.59 -1.33
C VAL A 259 41.15 2.81 -2.35
N SER A 260 40.96 4.05 -2.80
CA SER A 260 39.99 4.38 -3.86
C SER A 260 40.50 3.95 -5.24
N ALA A 261 39.62 3.98 -6.24
CA ALA A 261 40.07 3.98 -7.63
C ALA A 261 40.82 5.30 -7.96
N ASP A 262 41.60 5.27 -9.05
CA ASP A 262 42.27 6.44 -9.61
C ASP A 262 41.23 7.40 -10.25
N VAL A 263 41.23 8.66 -9.86
CA VAL A 263 40.32 9.71 -10.34
C VAL A 263 41.11 10.89 -10.92
N ALA A 264 40.46 11.75 -11.72
CA ALA A 264 41.10 12.98 -12.18
C ALA A 264 41.33 13.94 -10.99
N PRO A 265 42.37 14.80 -11.02
CA PRO A 265 42.59 15.81 -9.99
C PRO A 265 41.36 16.68 -9.76
N GLY A 266 41.09 16.97 -8.48
CA GLY A 266 39.91 17.73 -8.04
C GLY A 266 38.58 16.96 -8.06
N ALA A 267 38.54 15.75 -8.64
CA ALA A 267 37.39 14.86 -8.54
C ALA A 267 37.33 14.15 -7.19
N TRP A 268 36.16 13.61 -6.85
CA TRP A 268 35.95 12.86 -5.61
C TRP A 268 36.60 11.47 -5.69
N ALA A 269 37.70 11.27 -4.98
CA ALA A 269 38.18 9.94 -4.63
C ALA A 269 37.28 9.38 -3.52
N SER A 270 36.71 8.20 -3.71
CA SER A 270 35.70 7.64 -2.78
C SER A 270 35.96 6.17 -2.47
N VAL A 271 35.67 5.77 -1.23
CA VAL A 271 35.69 4.37 -0.78
C VAL A 271 34.44 4.04 0.03
N LYS A 272 34.02 2.78 0.04
CA LYS A 272 32.98 2.28 0.94
C LYS A 272 33.63 1.52 2.08
N VAL A 273 33.22 1.80 3.32
CA VAL A 273 33.71 1.04 4.47
C VAL A 273 33.18 -0.40 4.40
N PRO A 274 34.03 -1.44 4.62
CA PRO A 274 33.61 -2.82 4.58
C PRO A 274 32.51 -3.16 5.59
N ALA A 275 31.64 -4.10 5.22
CA ALA A 275 30.58 -4.58 6.10
C ALA A 275 31.14 -5.24 7.37
N GLY A 276 30.39 -5.13 8.47
CA GLY A 276 30.73 -5.74 9.76
C GLY A 276 31.80 -5.00 10.58
N GLN A 277 32.32 -3.87 10.11
CA GLN A 277 33.36 -3.11 10.81
C GLN A 277 32.82 -2.01 11.72
N LEU A 278 31.64 -1.47 11.39
CA LEU A 278 31.05 -0.34 12.09
C LEU A 278 29.83 -0.75 12.91
N ILE A 279 29.67 -0.14 14.08
CA ILE A 279 28.58 -0.39 15.03
C ILE A 279 27.72 0.86 15.15
N ASN A 280 26.39 0.68 15.14
CA ASN A 280 25.45 1.77 15.38
C ASN A 280 25.66 2.43 16.75
N GLY A 281 25.54 3.75 16.81
CA GLY A 281 25.76 4.59 17.99
C GLY A 281 27.24 4.87 18.32
N LYS A 282 28.20 4.35 17.55
CA LYS A 282 29.64 4.62 17.75
C LYS A 282 30.18 5.72 16.85
N THR A 283 31.19 6.41 17.37
CA THR A 283 31.99 7.40 16.62
C THR A 283 33.29 6.78 16.11
N TYR A 284 33.58 7.05 14.85
CA TYR A 284 34.81 6.67 14.15
C TYR A 284 35.49 7.92 13.62
N LYS A 285 36.76 7.80 13.26
CA LYS A 285 37.51 8.87 12.60
C LYS A 285 38.25 8.35 11.38
N PHE A 286 38.40 9.21 10.38
CA PHE A 286 39.17 8.89 9.18
C PHE A 286 40.09 10.02 8.74
N ARG A 287 41.15 9.64 8.02
CA ARG A 287 42.08 10.54 7.33
C ARG A 287 42.51 9.96 6.01
N THR A 288 43.16 10.77 5.18
CA THR A 288 43.46 10.47 3.78
C THR A 288 44.90 10.80 3.40
N ASN A 289 45.47 10.04 2.47
CA ASN A 289 46.76 10.32 1.83
C ASN A 289 46.67 9.95 0.34
N SER A 290 47.20 10.80 -0.53
CA SER A 290 47.05 10.71 -1.98
C SER A 290 48.23 10.03 -2.66
N TYR A 291 47.97 9.41 -3.80
CA TYR A 291 48.96 8.75 -4.67
C TYR A 291 48.58 8.99 -6.13
N ASP A 292 49.52 9.46 -6.94
CA ASP A 292 49.33 9.79 -8.37
C ASP A 292 49.68 8.62 -9.32
N GLY A 293 50.10 7.48 -8.77
CA GLY A 293 50.64 6.36 -9.53
C GLY A 293 52.16 6.21 -9.41
N THR A 294 52.88 7.28 -9.12
CA THR A 294 54.34 7.33 -9.03
C THR A 294 54.81 7.63 -7.60
N HIS A 295 54.21 8.63 -6.95
CA HIS A 295 54.59 9.14 -5.65
C HIS A 295 53.39 9.31 -4.72
N TYR A 296 53.61 8.96 -3.45
CA TYR A 296 52.70 9.35 -2.38
C TYR A 296 52.95 10.79 -1.98
N ASN A 297 51.89 11.47 -1.56
CA ASN A 297 52.03 12.67 -0.76
C ASN A 297 52.73 12.34 0.57
N LEU A 298 53.49 13.28 1.10
CA LEU A 298 54.27 13.10 2.32
C LEU A 298 53.40 13.20 3.59
N ASN A 299 52.28 13.91 3.52
CA ASN A 299 51.42 14.17 4.68
C ASN A 299 50.11 13.40 4.61
N TRP A 300 49.66 12.95 5.78
CA TRP A 300 48.25 12.59 5.94
C TRP A 300 47.43 13.84 6.22
N SER A 301 46.19 13.87 5.73
CA SER A 301 45.23 14.90 6.12
C SER A 301 44.90 14.81 7.63
N PRO A 302 44.34 15.88 8.23
CA PRO A 302 43.83 15.84 9.59
C PRO A 302 42.75 14.76 9.76
N TRP A 303 42.56 14.27 10.99
CA TRP A 303 41.44 13.38 11.29
C TRP A 303 40.09 14.11 11.18
N ARG A 304 39.08 13.40 10.67
CA ARG A 304 37.67 13.80 10.66
C ARG A 304 36.82 12.72 11.31
N GLU A 305 35.89 13.13 12.16
CA GLU A 305 35.01 12.20 12.88
C GLU A 305 33.69 12.01 12.18
N PHE A 306 33.12 10.81 12.30
CA PHE A 306 31.77 10.51 11.91
C PHE A 306 31.09 9.57 12.91
N VAL A 307 29.82 9.80 13.18
CA VAL A 307 28.97 8.95 14.01
C VAL A 307 28.10 8.08 13.11
N VAL A 308 28.03 6.78 13.44
CA VAL A 308 27.17 5.82 12.76
C VAL A 308 25.83 5.84 13.47
N ASP A 309 24.79 6.28 12.78
CA ASP A 309 23.44 6.32 13.31
C ASP A 309 22.46 5.75 12.28
N THR A 310 22.10 4.49 12.47
CA THR A 310 21.12 3.77 11.66
C THR A 310 19.74 3.73 12.31
N THR A 311 19.54 4.42 13.44
CA THR A 311 18.30 4.34 14.21
C THR A 311 17.43 5.55 13.89
N ALA A 312 16.29 5.29 13.24
CA ALA A 312 15.33 6.36 12.99
C ALA A 312 14.73 6.92 14.29
N PRO A 313 14.42 8.23 14.34
CA PRO A 313 13.77 8.85 15.50
C PRO A 313 12.34 8.30 15.69
N GLY A 314 11.81 8.44 16.90
CA GLY A 314 10.44 8.01 17.21
C GLY A 314 9.37 8.90 16.54
N ALA A 315 8.11 8.43 16.59
CA ALA A 315 6.97 9.24 16.15
C ALA A 315 6.85 10.52 17.00
N PRO A 316 6.52 11.68 16.41
CA PRO A 316 6.30 12.92 17.17
C PRO A 316 5.44 12.71 18.41
N ALA A 317 5.88 13.27 19.53
CA ALA A 317 5.20 13.16 20.82
C ALA A 317 3.81 13.82 20.78
N LYS A 318 3.66 14.90 20.01
CA LYS A 318 2.41 15.66 19.89
C LYS A 318 2.29 16.31 18.51
N ILE A 319 1.05 16.37 18.01
CA ILE A 319 0.62 17.31 16.97
C ILE A 319 -0.59 18.07 17.53
N ALA A 320 -0.64 19.38 17.33
CA ALA A 320 -1.76 20.24 17.74
C ALA A 320 -2.03 21.32 16.68
N SER A 321 -3.28 21.77 16.56
CA SER A 321 -3.63 22.92 15.74
C SER A 321 -4.78 23.71 16.38
N THR A 322 -4.65 25.04 16.38
CA THR A 322 -5.74 25.96 16.75
C THR A 322 -6.65 26.27 15.58
N ASP A 323 -6.11 26.27 14.36
CA ASP A 323 -6.88 26.49 13.13
C ASP A 323 -7.81 25.31 12.85
N TYR A 324 -7.36 24.10 13.20
CA TYR A 324 -8.08 22.85 13.05
C TYR A 324 -8.03 22.01 14.33
N PRO A 325 -8.93 22.25 15.30
CA PRO A 325 -8.94 21.51 16.56
C PRO A 325 -9.18 20.01 16.35
N ALA A 326 -8.46 19.18 17.11
CA ALA A 326 -8.44 17.73 16.93
C ALA A 326 -9.85 17.13 17.04
N GLY A 327 -10.25 16.33 16.05
CA GLY A 327 -11.57 15.68 15.99
C GLY A 327 -12.76 16.64 15.85
N ALA A 328 -12.54 17.95 15.76
CA ALA A 328 -13.59 18.94 15.58
C ALA A 328 -13.83 19.24 14.10
N TRP A 329 -15.02 19.77 13.79
CA TRP A 329 -15.37 20.28 12.47
C TRP A 329 -15.27 21.79 12.44
N THR A 330 -14.47 22.32 11.50
CA THR A 330 -14.36 23.75 11.26
C THR A 330 -15.08 24.13 9.95
N PRO A 331 -15.79 25.27 9.89
CA PRO A 331 -16.37 25.74 8.64
C PRO A 331 -15.30 26.19 7.62
N ASN A 332 -14.09 26.50 8.10
CA ASN A 332 -12.95 26.96 7.31
C ASN A 332 -12.23 25.77 6.63
N LYS A 333 -11.70 26.01 5.42
CA LYS A 333 -10.75 25.14 4.70
C LYS A 333 -9.56 25.97 4.18
N GLY A 334 -8.46 25.34 3.78
CA GLY A 334 -7.25 26.00 3.30
C GLY A 334 -6.09 25.93 4.31
N ASP A 335 -5.02 26.69 4.09
CA ASP A 335 -3.81 26.61 4.92
C ASP A 335 -4.11 26.81 6.41
N GLY A 336 -3.57 25.92 7.24
CA GLY A 336 -3.57 26.06 8.69
C GLY A 336 -2.27 25.56 9.29
N ASN A 337 -2.00 26.03 10.50
CA ASN A 337 -0.78 25.74 11.24
C ASN A 337 -0.96 24.52 12.13
N PHE A 338 0.03 23.64 12.09
CA PHE A 338 0.14 22.45 12.92
C PHE A 338 1.45 22.48 13.69
N ASP A 339 1.34 22.44 15.00
CA ASP A 339 2.46 22.40 15.94
C ASP A 339 2.88 20.95 16.18
N VAL A 340 4.00 20.56 15.57
CA VAL A 340 4.56 19.20 15.68
C VAL A 340 5.71 19.22 16.68
N THR A 341 5.65 18.36 17.69
CA THR A 341 6.69 18.22 18.72
C THR A 341 7.40 16.88 18.54
N PRO A 342 8.68 16.85 18.12
CA PRO A 342 9.48 15.62 18.10
C PRO A 342 9.62 15.02 19.51
N PRO A 343 9.92 13.71 19.65
CA PRO A 343 10.24 13.11 20.94
C PRO A 343 11.37 13.84 21.66
N ALA A 344 11.31 13.88 22.99
CA ALA A 344 12.41 14.36 23.81
C ALA A 344 13.49 13.27 23.93
N GLY A 345 14.77 13.65 23.84
CA GLY A 345 15.90 12.71 23.96
C GLY A 345 16.36 12.07 22.65
N ASP A 346 15.63 12.27 21.54
CA ASP A 346 16.09 11.93 20.19
C ASP A 346 17.09 12.99 19.66
N ASP A 347 17.75 12.72 18.55
CA ASP A 347 18.66 13.64 17.85
C ASP A 347 17.98 14.37 16.67
N ALA A 348 16.64 14.43 16.69
CA ALA A 348 15.81 15.11 15.69
C ALA A 348 16.34 16.51 15.35
N ARG A 349 16.53 16.75 14.05
CA ARG A 349 16.96 18.03 13.48
C ARG A 349 15.88 18.72 12.65
N GLY A 350 14.84 17.98 12.28
CA GLY A 350 13.87 18.42 11.29
C GLY A 350 12.53 17.71 11.42
N ILE A 351 11.49 18.37 10.94
CA ILE A 351 10.14 17.83 10.79
C ILE A 351 9.74 17.89 9.33
N GLU A 352 9.12 16.80 8.87
CA GLU A 352 8.34 16.78 7.63
C GLU A 352 6.88 16.53 7.99
N SER A 353 5.97 17.12 7.22
CA SER A 353 4.53 16.88 7.35
C SER A 353 3.87 16.71 6.00
N ARG A 354 2.71 16.05 5.98
CA ARG A 354 1.82 15.98 4.82
C ARG A 354 0.37 16.07 5.26
N THR A 355 -0.52 16.31 4.30
CA THR A 355 -1.97 16.33 4.51
C THR A 355 -2.62 15.32 3.57
N ASN A 356 -3.58 14.54 4.08
CA ASN A 356 -4.36 13.52 3.37
C ASN A 356 -3.51 12.56 2.52
N GLY A 357 -2.36 12.11 3.03
CA GLY A 357 -1.47 11.19 2.31
C GLY A 357 -0.72 11.82 1.11
N GLY A 358 -0.75 13.14 0.95
CA GLY A 358 -0.03 13.86 -0.09
C GLY A 358 1.50 13.82 0.04
N THR A 359 2.18 14.63 -0.77
CA THR A 359 3.65 14.73 -0.73
C THR A 359 4.14 15.30 0.60
N TRP A 360 5.23 14.74 1.13
CA TRP A 360 5.92 15.31 2.30
C TRP A 360 6.40 16.73 2.01
N SER A 361 6.21 17.63 2.97
CA SER A 361 6.71 18.99 2.93
C SER A 361 8.24 19.02 2.88
N THR A 362 8.80 20.14 2.43
CA THR A 362 10.21 20.45 2.68
C THR A 362 10.49 20.36 4.19
N GLU A 363 11.59 19.70 4.56
CA GLU A 363 12.03 19.56 5.95
C GLU A 363 12.16 20.93 6.62
N LYS A 364 11.44 21.15 7.72
CA LYS A 364 11.61 22.35 8.56
C LYS A 364 12.57 22.04 9.70
N PRO A 365 13.54 22.93 10.01
CA PRO A 365 14.42 22.75 11.17
C PRO A 365 13.64 22.55 12.48
N ALA A 366 14.11 21.62 13.30
CA ALA A 366 13.49 21.26 14.56
C ALA A 366 14.55 20.87 15.60
N VAL A 367 14.16 20.93 16.87
CA VAL A 367 14.96 20.48 18.00
C VAL A 367 14.13 19.47 18.78
N ALA A 368 14.74 18.35 19.17
CA ALA A 368 14.08 17.34 19.99
C ALA A 368 13.35 17.93 21.21
N GLY A 369 12.11 17.52 21.43
CA GLY A 369 11.24 18.02 22.51
C GLY A 369 10.77 19.48 22.37
N LYS A 370 11.07 20.17 21.27
CA LYS A 370 10.59 21.55 21.00
C LYS A 370 9.60 21.54 19.83
N THR A 371 8.55 22.34 19.97
CA THR A 371 7.52 22.48 18.94
C THR A 371 8.07 23.17 17.69
N THR A 372 7.78 22.61 16.52
CA THR A 372 7.99 23.22 15.20
C THR A 372 6.64 23.33 14.49
N THR A 373 6.28 24.53 14.05
CA THR A 373 5.04 24.78 13.30
C THR A 373 5.22 24.48 11.81
N VAL A 374 4.40 23.57 11.29
CA VAL A 374 4.28 23.25 9.86
C VAL A 374 2.94 23.72 9.33
N THR A 375 2.83 23.87 8.01
CA THR A 375 1.58 24.28 7.36
C THR A 375 0.96 23.06 6.68
N GLY A 376 -0.30 22.79 6.97
CA GLY A 376 -1.12 21.80 6.29
C GLY A 376 -2.21 22.49 5.49
N THR A 377 -2.52 21.95 4.31
CA THR A 377 -3.51 22.55 3.39
C THR A 377 -4.65 21.56 3.14
N PRO A 378 -5.63 21.45 4.04
CA PRO A 378 -6.87 20.71 3.79
C PRO A 378 -7.64 21.36 2.64
N ALA A 379 -7.58 20.74 1.46
CA ALA A 379 -8.27 21.20 0.26
C ALA A 379 -9.75 20.72 0.20
N GLU A 380 -10.01 19.60 0.85
CA GLU A 380 -11.26 18.84 0.82
C GLU A 380 -12.18 19.31 1.94
N ARG A 381 -13.49 19.46 1.65
CA ARG A 381 -14.52 19.89 2.62
C ARG A 381 -15.07 18.71 3.42
N ASP A 382 -14.16 17.91 3.97
CA ASP A 382 -14.45 16.65 4.65
C ASP A 382 -13.50 16.41 5.85
N MET A 383 -13.40 15.15 6.31
CA MET A 383 -12.42 14.78 7.33
C MET A 383 -11.02 14.79 6.72
N ASN A 384 -10.15 15.60 7.26
CA ASN A 384 -8.76 15.73 6.88
C ASN A 384 -7.84 15.05 7.89
N ARG A 385 -6.60 14.81 7.47
CA ARG A 385 -5.53 14.21 8.25
C ARG A 385 -4.24 14.97 7.98
N THR A 386 -3.54 15.34 9.04
CA THR A 386 -2.16 15.81 8.95
C THR A 386 -1.25 14.79 9.61
N GLU A 387 -0.24 14.35 8.87
CA GLU A 387 0.79 13.45 9.38
C GLU A 387 2.09 14.23 9.56
N GLY A 388 2.80 13.98 10.67
CA GLY A 388 4.12 14.55 10.95
C GLY A 388 5.12 13.46 11.28
N ARG A 389 6.37 13.62 10.85
CA ARG A 389 7.50 12.75 11.24
C ARG A 389 8.77 13.54 11.50
N ALA A 390 9.62 13.02 12.38
CA ALA A 390 10.94 13.58 12.65
C ALA A 390 12.00 13.06 11.68
N VAL A 391 13.02 13.88 11.46
CA VAL A 391 14.23 13.56 10.71
C VAL A 391 15.42 13.80 11.64
N ASP A 392 16.30 12.81 11.79
CA ASP A 392 17.49 12.89 12.65
C ASP A 392 18.70 13.49 11.94
N ARG A 393 19.90 13.53 12.55
CA ARG A 393 21.11 14.10 11.92
C ARG A 393 21.67 13.26 10.79
N ALA A 394 21.40 11.96 10.76
CA ALA A 394 21.86 11.04 9.73
C ALA A 394 20.91 10.93 8.52
N ASP A 395 19.83 11.72 8.44
CA ASP A 395 18.76 11.64 7.43
C ASP A 395 17.82 10.43 7.60
N ASN A 396 17.85 9.69 8.73
CA ASN A 396 16.83 8.67 8.95
C ASN A 396 15.47 9.35 9.22
N LYS A 397 14.41 8.72 8.69
CA LYS A 397 13.03 9.22 8.77
C LYS A 397 12.26 8.40 9.80
N GLY A 398 11.76 9.06 10.83
CA GLY A 398 11.01 8.43 11.90
C GLY A 398 9.62 7.95 11.50
N SER A 399 8.97 7.24 12.42
CA SER A 399 7.56 6.86 12.27
C SER A 399 6.63 8.08 12.34
N GLU A 400 5.43 7.93 11.79
CA GLU A 400 4.48 9.03 11.61
C GLU A 400 3.58 9.19 12.83
N LYS A 401 3.29 10.43 13.22
CA LYS A 401 2.19 10.78 14.12
C LYS A 401 1.05 11.37 13.29
N VAL A 402 -0.17 10.94 13.58
CA VAL A 402 -1.38 11.31 12.85
C VAL A 402 -2.22 12.30 13.67
N TYR A 403 -2.79 13.29 12.99
CA TYR A 403 -3.70 14.29 13.56
C TYR A 403 -4.92 14.46 12.65
N ASP A 404 -6.09 14.07 13.14
CA ASP A 404 -7.34 14.02 12.37
C ASP A 404 -8.28 15.17 12.77
N TYR A 405 -8.91 15.84 11.78
CA TYR A 405 -9.79 17.00 11.97
C TYR A 405 -10.75 17.15 10.79
N GLY A 406 -11.95 17.70 11.02
CA GLY A 406 -12.94 17.92 9.96
C GLY A 406 -12.93 19.35 9.44
N THR A 407 -13.11 19.54 8.14
CA THR A 407 -13.36 20.85 7.53
C THR A 407 -14.64 20.79 6.69
N GLY A 408 -15.45 21.85 6.65
CA GLY A 408 -16.66 21.85 5.82
C GLY A 408 -17.82 21.00 6.35
N LYS A 409 -18.28 19.99 5.59
CA LYS A 409 -19.54 19.26 5.84
C LYS A 409 -19.34 18.02 6.72
N LYS A 410 -20.12 17.93 7.81
CA LYS A 410 -20.16 16.80 8.76
C LYS A 410 -20.32 15.42 8.07
N PRO A 411 -19.99 14.30 8.75
CA PRO A 411 -20.16 12.95 8.19
C PRO A 411 -21.60 12.70 7.75
N ILE A 412 -21.80 11.87 6.73
CA ILE A 412 -23.15 11.51 6.26
C ILE A 412 -23.95 10.91 7.41
N SER A 413 -23.32 10.01 8.18
CA SER A 413 -23.94 9.35 9.33
C SER A 413 -24.26 10.30 10.50
N GLY A 414 -23.91 11.59 10.39
CA GLY A 414 -24.01 12.56 11.46
C GLY A 414 -23.16 12.16 12.66
N ASP A 415 -23.77 12.20 13.85
CA ASP A 415 -23.13 11.76 15.10
C ASP A 415 -23.27 10.24 15.35
N THR A 416 -23.95 9.51 14.45
CA THR A 416 -24.02 8.04 14.51
C THR A 416 -22.62 7.49 14.32
N ALA A 417 -22.03 6.99 15.40
CA ALA A 417 -20.66 6.51 15.44
C ALA A 417 -20.60 5.22 16.26
N ILE A 418 -20.18 4.12 15.62
CA ILE A 418 -20.14 2.79 16.23
C ILE A 418 -18.75 2.58 16.84
N PRO A 419 -18.61 2.28 18.15
CA PRO A 419 -17.34 1.88 18.73
C PRO A 419 -16.81 0.64 18.03
N ASP A 420 -15.52 0.63 17.72
CA ASP A 420 -14.90 -0.57 17.20
C ASP A 420 -14.84 -1.66 18.26
N SER A 421 -15.41 -2.83 17.96
CA SER A 421 -15.41 -3.97 18.89
C SER A 421 -14.10 -4.77 18.89
N GLY A 422 -13.15 -4.40 18.02
CA GLY A 422 -11.79 -4.94 17.93
C GLY A 422 -11.65 -6.14 16.99
N GLU A 423 -10.52 -6.20 16.28
CA GLU A 423 -10.11 -7.35 15.46
C GLU A 423 -9.67 -8.50 16.36
N GLN A 424 -10.48 -9.54 16.50
CA GLN A 424 -9.97 -10.87 16.87
C GLN A 424 -9.86 -11.73 15.61
N PRO A 425 -8.72 -12.43 15.42
CA PRO A 425 -8.58 -13.37 14.31
C PRO A 425 -9.52 -14.53 14.54
N GLU A 426 -10.41 -14.72 13.57
CA GLU A 426 -11.33 -15.84 13.44
C GLU A 426 -12.24 -16.04 14.67
N ASP A 427 -13.48 -15.52 14.62
CA ASP A 427 -14.55 -16.22 15.33
C ASP A 427 -14.61 -17.62 14.69
N PRO A 428 -14.30 -18.72 15.43
CA PRO A 428 -14.91 -19.97 15.06
C PRO A 428 -16.40 -19.70 15.21
N VAL A 429 -17.12 -19.75 14.09
CA VAL A 429 -18.58 -19.72 14.09
C VAL A 429 -19.02 -20.65 15.20
N ASP A 430 -19.54 -20.10 16.31
CA ASP A 430 -20.26 -20.89 17.28
C ASP A 430 -21.37 -21.57 16.46
N PRO A 431 -21.39 -22.91 16.35
CA PRO A 431 -22.37 -23.60 15.52
C PRO A 431 -23.82 -23.32 15.93
N GLU A 432 -24.04 -22.80 17.15
CA GLU A 432 -25.37 -22.59 17.73
C GLU A 432 -25.87 -21.14 17.73
N GLU A 433 -25.02 -20.11 17.68
CA GLU A 433 -25.47 -18.71 17.52
C GLU A 433 -25.19 -18.18 16.10
N GLU A 434 -26.20 -18.21 15.23
CA GLU A 434 -25.99 -17.74 13.85
C GLU A 434 -25.79 -16.20 13.78
N PRO A 435 -24.79 -15.70 13.02
CA PRO A 435 -24.28 -14.33 13.12
C PRO A 435 -25.14 -13.23 12.45
N TYR A 436 -26.42 -13.52 12.16
CA TYR A 436 -27.39 -12.64 11.46
C TYR A 436 -28.81 -12.78 12.02
N GLU A 437 -28.95 -13.27 13.25
CA GLU A 437 -30.25 -13.53 13.87
C GLU A 437 -30.94 -12.26 14.37
N GLY A 438 -31.93 -11.81 13.62
CA GLY A 438 -33.22 -11.46 14.22
C GLY A 438 -34.06 -12.73 14.32
N ALA A 439 -34.74 -12.92 15.44
CA ALA A 439 -35.81 -13.92 15.48
C ALA A 439 -36.86 -13.53 14.44
N ASP A 440 -37.28 -14.46 13.58
CA ASP A 440 -38.40 -14.20 12.69
C ASP A 440 -39.60 -13.79 13.53
N THR A 441 -40.02 -12.55 13.37
CA THR A 441 -41.11 -11.99 14.17
C THR A 441 -42.42 -12.42 13.52
N PRO A 442 -43.34 -13.07 14.25
CA PRO A 442 -44.61 -13.50 13.69
C PRO A 442 -45.37 -12.31 13.05
N GLU A 443 -45.61 -12.39 11.75
CA GLU A 443 -46.23 -11.31 10.98
C GLU A 443 -47.60 -11.71 10.47
N ARG A 444 -48.60 -10.89 10.79
CA ARG A 444 -49.98 -11.11 10.36
C ARG A 444 -50.07 -10.92 8.85
N GLN A 445 -50.52 -11.96 8.18
CA GLN A 445 -50.77 -11.99 6.75
C GLN A 445 -52.22 -11.59 6.45
N THR A 446 -52.51 -11.32 5.18
CA THR A 446 -53.90 -11.27 4.72
C THR A 446 -54.58 -12.60 5.02
N SER A 447 -55.83 -12.54 5.52
CA SER A 447 -56.61 -13.75 5.78
C SER A 447 -56.72 -14.59 4.51
N PRO A 448 -56.75 -15.94 4.62
CA PRO A 448 -56.97 -16.82 3.48
C PRO A 448 -58.23 -16.45 2.72
N ASP A 449 -58.24 -16.74 1.41
CA ASP A 449 -59.43 -16.64 0.58
C ASP A 449 -60.44 -17.68 1.09
N GLY A 450 -61.34 -17.24 1.96
CA GLY A 450 -62.53 -18.00 2.34
C GLY A 450 -63.50 -17.90 1.18
N VAL A 451 -64.05 -19.03 0.73
CA VAL A 451 -65.16 -19.01 -0.23
C VAL A 451 -66.28 -18.15 0.37
N VAL A 452 -66.43 -16.93 -0.14
CA VAL A 452 -67.52 -16.04 0.23
C VAL A 452 -68.72 -16.45 -0.63
N THR A 453 -69.55 -17.32 -0.07
CA THR A 453 -70.97 -17.19 -0.30
C THR A 453 -71.61 -17.21 1.07
N ASP A 454 -72.07 -16.04 1.50
CA ASP A 454 -73.01 -15.89 2.61
C ASP A 454 -74.04 -17.03 2.56
N PRO A 455 -74.36 -17.68 3.70
CA PRO A 455 -75.27 -18.80 3.74
C PRO A 455 -76.64 -18.31 3.29
N LYS A 456 -77.01 -18.54 2.04
CA LYS A 456 -78.40 -18.33 1.65
C LYS A 456 -79.20 -19.48 2.24
N PRO A 457 -80.25 -19.20 3.03
CA PRO A 457 -81.27 -20.19 3.30
C PRO A 457 -81.72 -20.78 1.95
N GLY A 458 -81.50 -22.08 1.74
CA GLY A 458 -81.77 -22.72 0.44
C GLY A 458 -80.56 -23.27 -0.30
N ASP A 459 -79.31 -23.04 0.14
CA ASP A 459 -78.14 -23.67 -0.49
C ASP A 459 -78.19 -25.20 -0.30
N ARG A 460 -78.19 -25.92 -1.43
CA ARG A 460 -78.27 -27.39 -1.47
C ARG A 460 -76.90 -28.09 -1.62
N SER A 461 -75.80 -27.33 -1.59
CA SER A 461 -74.44 -27.82 -1.83
C SER A 461 -73.97 -28.86 -0.80
N ASN A 462 -74.42 -28.77 0.45
CA ASN A 462 -74.04 -29.67 1.54
C ASN A 462 -75.27 -30.29 2.22
N CYS A 463 -76.11 -30.95 1.43
CA CYS A 463 -77.35 -31.58 1.90
C CYS A 463 -77.35 -33.11 1.80
N TYR A 464 -78.03 -33.74 2.73
CA TYR A 464 -78.35 -35.15 2.72
C TYR A 464 -79.87 -35.33 2.56
N LYS A 465 -80.28 -36.24 1.67
CA LYS A 465 -81.68 -36.62 1.49
C LYS A 465 -82.08 -37.59 2.60
N THR A 466 -83.15 -37.27 3.32
CA THR A 466 -83.69 -38.17 4.34
C THR A 466 -84.49 -39.31 3.70
N ASP A 467 -84.93 -40.28 4.50
CA ASP A 467 -85.88 -41.32 4.06
C ASP A 467 -87.20 -40.73 3.52
N ASN A 468 -87.50 -39.48 3.87
CA ASN A 468 -88.50 -38.68 3.17
C ASN A 468 -87.82 -37.91 2.01
N SER A 469 -88.17 -38.28 0.77
CA SER A 469 -87.61 -37.71 -0.46
C SER A 469 -87.85 -36.21 -0.64
N ASP A 470 -88.84 -35.64 0.06
CA ASP A 470 -89.18 -34.21 0.01
C ASP A 470 -88.41 -33.37 1.05
N ILE A 471 -87.59 -34.00 1.89
CA ILE A 471 -86.83 -33.34 2.96
C ILE A 471 -85.34 -33.59 2.77
N GLU A 472 -84.58 -32.50 2.76
CA GLU A 472 -83.13 -32.47 2.77
C GLU A 472 -82.64 -31.80 4.06
N MET A 473 -81.62 -32.39 4.67
CA MET A 473 -80.92 -31.83 5.84
C MET A 473 -79.59 -31.24 5.37
N CYS A 474 -79.39 -29.96 5.63
CA CYS A 474 -78.34 -29.16 5.01
C CYS A 474 -77.50 -28.45 6.06
N GLN A 475 -76.22 -28.25 5.74
CA GLN A 475 -75.29 -27.49 6.59
C GLN A 475 -74.76 -26.27 5.86
N SER A 476 -74.67 -25.16 6.58
CA SER A 476 -73.92 -23.98 6.13
C SER A 476 -72.88 -23.59 7.16
N ARG A 477 -71.81 -22.93 6.70
CA ARG A 477 -70.70 -22.51 7.57
C ARG A 477 -70.33 -21.08 7.34
N THR A 478 -70.05 -20.39 8.43
CA THR A 478 -69.48 -19.05 8.38
C THR A 478 -68.20 -18.98 9.22
N TYR A 479 -67.24 -18.24 8.68
CA TYR A 479 -65.95 -18.01 9.31
C TYR A 479 -65.96 -16.61 9.90
N ASN A 480 -66.40 -16.53 11.15
CA ASN A 480 -66.70 -15.25 11.78
C ASN A 480 -65.46 -14.70 12.50
N ALA A 481 -64.95 -13.56 12.01
CA ALA A 481 -63.79 -12.88 12.59
C ALA A 481 -64.01 -12.37 14.02
N GLU A 482 -65.26 -12.08 14.40
CA GLU A 482 -65.64 -11.66 15.75
C GLU A 482 -65.63 -12.82 16.74
N ILE A 483 -66.12 -14.00 16.35
CA ILE A 483 -65.97 -15.26 17.11
C ILE A 483 -64.49 -15.68 17.13
N GLY A 484 -63.75 -15.38 16.07
CA GLY A 484 -62.29 -15.51 16.03
C GLY A 484 -61.55 -14.70 17.13
N ARG A 485 -62.16 -13.67 17.73
CA ARG A 485 -61.60 -13.01 18.92
C ARG A 485 -61.63 -13.91 20.14
N ALA A 486 -62.65 -14.75 20.30
CA ALA A 486 -62.69 -15.77 21.34
C ALA A 486 -61.67 -16.91 21.09
N ALA A 487 -61.35 -17.21 19.82
CA ALA A 487 -60.32 -18.18 19.47
C ALA A 487 -58.91 -17.79 19.97
N LYS A 488 -58.65 -16.50 20.21
CA LYS A 488 -57.41 -16.02 20.86
C LYS A 488 -57.24 -16.54 22.28
N ALA A 489 -58.35 -16.74 22.99
CA ALA A 489 -58.38 -17.25 24.36
C ALA A 489 -58.44 -18.79 24.43
N LEU A 490 -58.47 -19.49 23.29
CA LEU A 490 -58.41 -20.94 23.25
C LEU A 490 -57.04 -21.40 23.80
N ALA A 491 -57.05 -22.14 24.90
CA ALA A 491 -55.84 -22.68 25.50
C ALA A 491 -55.08 -23.56 24.50
N ALA A 492 -53.75 -23.56 24.58
CA ALA A 492 -52.92 -24.42 23.75
C ALA A 492 -53.15 -25.89 24.08
N PRO A 493 -53.05 -26.80 23.09
CA PRO A 493 -52.98 -28.22 23.39
C PRO A 493 -51.72 -28.53 24.21
N THR A 494 -51.68 -29.68 24.89
CA THR A 494 -50.56 -30.07 25.78
C THR A 494 -49.19 -30.04 25.09
N ASN A 495 -49.13 -30.25 23.78
CA ASN A 495 -47.90 -30.22 22.98
C ASN A 495 -48.12 -29.37 21.70
N PRO A 496 -48.09 -28.03 21.80
CA PRO A 496 -48.30 -27.16 20.65
C PRO A 496 -47.11 -27.30 19.67
N LEU A 497 -47.41 -27.33 18.38
CA LEU A 497 -46.40 -27.46 17.33
C LEU A 497 -45.59 -26.16 17.14
N VAL A 498 -46.24 -25.02 17.35
CA VAL A 498 -45.71 -23.66 17.17
C VAL A 498 -45.91 -22.89 18.48
N PRO A 499 -44.89 -22.83 19.36
CA PRO A 499 -45.05 -22.32 20.72
C PRO A 499 -45.67 -20.92 20.80
N TRP A 500 -45.24 -19.99 19.94
CA TRP A 500 -45.73 -18.60 19.92
C TRP A 500 -47.19 -18.48 19.46
N CYS A 501 -47.75 -19.50 18.79
CA CYS A 501 -49.18 -19.51 18.44
C CYS A 501 -50.08 -19.56 19.69
N SER A 502 -49.52 -19.90 20.86
CA SER A 502 -50.25 -19.90 22.13
C SER A 502 -50.48 -18.50 22.70
N ASP A 503 -49.78 -17.48 22.21
CA ASP A 503 -49.95 -16.09 22.66
C ASP A 503 -51.37 -15.58 22.30
N PRO A 504 -52.17 -15.06 23.25
CA PRO A 504 -53.48 -14.50 22.98
C PRO A 504 -53.45 -13.23 22.10
N LEU A 505 -52.30 -12.57 21.97
CA LEU A 505 -52.12 -11.44 21.05
C LEU A 505 -52.04 -11.90 19.59
N THR A 506 -51.56 -13.13 19.34
CA THR A 506 -51.53 -13.75 18.02
C THR A 506 -52.94 -14.13 17.58
N GLY A 507 -53.40 -13.60 16.45
CA GLY A 507 -54.69 -13.96 15.86
C GLY A 507 -54.78 -13.74 14.35
N GLY A 508 -55.79 -14.34 13.73
CA GLY A 508 -55.86 -14.45 12.28
C GLY A 508 -54.75 -15.34 11.73
N TYR A 509 -54.39 -15.14 10.46
CA TYR A 509 -53.28 -15.85 9.82
C TYR A 509 -51.96 -15.11 10.08
N THR A 510 -51.04 -15.73 10.80
CA THR A 510 -49.75 -15.17 11.19
C THR A 510 -48.65 -16.15 10.83
N LEU A 511 -47.56 -15.66 10.24
CA LEU A 511 -46.46 -16.49 9.75
C LEU A 511 -45.10 -15.95 10.23
N THR A 512 -44.15 -16.85 10.46
CA THR A 512 -42.71 -16.61 10.29
C THR A 512 -42.27 -17.23 8.95
N ARG A 513 -40.97 -17.35 8.69
CA ARG A 513 -40.49 -18.01 7.46
C ARG A 513 -40.86 -19.50 7.41
N ASP A 514 -40.92 -20.16 8.56
CA ASP A 514 -41.04 -21.61 8.66
C ASP A 514 -42.11 -22.09 9.64
N GLU A 515 -42.77 -21.19 10.37
CA GLU A 515 -43.85 -21.50 11.28
C GLU A 515 -45.10 -20.69 10.92
N GLY A 516 -46.27 -21.29 11.12
CA GLY A 516 -47.56 -20.66 10.83
C GLY A 516 -48.58 -20.90 11.93
N CYS A 517 -49.40 -19.90 12.18
CA CYS A 517 -50.49 -19.92 13.16
C CYS A 517 -51.75 -19.33 12.51
N HIS A 518 -52.85 -20.05 12.57
CA HIS A 518 -54.15 -19.58 12.15
C HIS A 518 -55.19 -19.85 13.24
N LYS A 519 -55.81 -18.79 13.75
CA LYS A 519 -56.91 -18.90 14.73
C LYS A 519 -58.19 -18.37 14.11
N ILE A 520 -59.23 -19.20 14.08
CA ILE A 520 -60.49 -18.90 13.41
C ILE A 520 -61.69 -19.44 14.20
N GLY A 521 -62.81 -18.71 14.17
CA GLY A 521 -64.10 -19.17 14.66
C GLY A 521 -64.89 -19.80 13.52
N VAL A 522 -65.41 -21.00 13.73
CA VAL A 522 -66.25 -21.73 12.76
C VAL A 522 -67.66 -21.81 13.33
N VAL A 523 -68.63 -21.23 12.63
CA VAL A 523 -70.05 -21.37 12.96
C VAL A 523 -70.67 -22.31 11.95
N VAL A 524 -71.46 -23.26 12.43
CA VAL A 524 -72.15 -24.24 11.62
C VAL A 524 -73.64 -24.14 11.93
N ASP A 525 -74.44 -23.96 10.89
CA ASP A 525 -75.91 -23.92 10.96
C ASP A 525 -76.49 -25.13 10.26
N TRP A 526 -77.53 -25.71 10.86
CA TRP A 526 -78.29 -26.81 10.27
C TRP A 526 -79.66 -26.32 9.81
N TRP A 527 -80.04 -26.72 8.60
CA TRP A 527 -81.28 -26.35 7.95
C TRP A 527 -82.03 -27.59 7.48
N GLN A 528 -83.34 -27.58 7.64
CA GLN A 528 -84.24 -28.50 6.96
C GLN A 528 -84.83 -27.79 5.74
N ILE A 529 -84.56 -28.32 4.55
CA ILE A 529 -85.06 -27.78 3.27
C ILE A 529 -86.09 -28.76 2.71
N SER A 530 -87.22 -28.24 2.26
CA SER A 530 -88.21 -29.00 1.49
C SER A 530 -88.54 -28.29 0.19
N THR A 531 -89.05 -29.03 -0.80
CA THR A 531 -89.55 -28.47 -2.06
C THR A 531 -90.78 -27.59 -1.88
N ASN A 532 -91.56 -27.81 -0.82
CA ASN A 532 -92.88 -27.20 -0.62
C ASN A 532 -92.98 -26.30 0.62
N GLN A 533 -91.89 -26.06 1.34
CA GLN A 533 -91.86 -25.25 2.56
C GLN A 533 -90.60 -24.36 2.59
N PRO A 534 -90.66 -23.17 3.24
CA PRO A 534 -89.46 -22.35 3.43
C PRO A 534 -88.39 -23.09 4.24
N PRO A 535 -87.09 -22.81 4.03
CA PRO A 535 -86.01 -23.39 4.82
C PRO A 535 -86.24 -23.16 6.33
N LYS A 536 -86.21 -24.24 7.11
CA LYS A 536 -86.36 -24.20 8.57
C LYS A 536 -84.98 -24.33 9.22
N HIS A 537 -84.58 -23.33 9.99
CA HIS A 537 -83.37 -23.40 10.83
C HIS A 537 -83.59 -24.37 12.00
N ILE A 538 -82.65 -25.28 12.22
CA ILE A 538 -82.71 -26.31 13.27
C ILE A 538 -81.94 -25.85 14.51
N GLY A 539 -80.76 -25.28 14.31
CA GLY A 539 -79.89 -24.79 15.38
C GLY A 539 -78.48 -24.49 14.88
N THR A 540 -77.70 -23.89 15.77
CA THR A 540 -76.33 -23.41 15.48
C THR A 540 -75.32 -24.02 16.45
N ALA A 541 -74.13 -24.34 15.97
CA ALA A 541 -72.96 -24.65 16.80
C ALA A 541 -71.77 -23.77 16.40
N ALA A 542 -71.05 -23.24 17.39
CA ALA A 542 -69.83 -22.47 17.18
C ALA A 542 -68.63 -23.20 17.77
N PHE A 543 -67.53 -23.19 17.03
CA PHE A 543 -66.27 -23.84 17.37
C PHE A 543 -65.11 -22.86 17.25
N LEU A 544 -64.10 -23.04 18.10
CA LEU A 544 -62.82 -22.36 18.02
C LEU A 544 -61.82 -23.30 17.38
N VAL A 545 -61.14 -22.86 16.33
CA VAL A 545 -60.09 -23.62 15.65
C VAL A 545 -58.75 -22.90 15.77
N ARG A 546 -57.71 -23.68 16.08
CA ARG A 546 -56.31 -23.29 15.99
C ARG A 546 -55.59 -24.24 15.05
N GLU A 547 -54.89 -23.70 14.07
CA GLU A 547 -54.05 -24.42 13.12
C GLU A 547 -52.60 -23.93 13.28
N GLU A 548 -51.70 -24.87 13.52
CA GLU A 548 -50.27 -24.67 13.73
C GLU A 548 -49.51 -25.42 12.64
N ILE A 549 -48.48 -24.80 12.06
CA ILE A 549 -47.71 -25.36 10.96
C ILE A 549 -46.24 -25.19 11.25
N LYS A 550 -45.46 -26.25 11.05
CA LYS A 550 -44.00 -26.20 11.18
C LYS A 550 -43.34 -26.85 9.98
N LEU A 551 -42.62 -26.03 9.22
CA LEU A 551 -41.88 -26.42 8.02
C LEU A 551 -40.45 -26.82 8.40
N ASN A 552 -39.93 -27.87 7.78
CA ASN A 552 -38.51 -28.20 7.92
C ASN A 552 -37.71 -27.44 6.85
N THR A 553 -36.88 -26.49 7.27
CA THR A 553 -36.08 -25.66 6.37
C THR A 553 -34.82 -26.36 5.85
N LYS A 554 -34.39 -27.47 6.47
CA LYS A 554 -33.22 -28.26 6.04
C LYS A 554 -33.23 -29.68 6.63
N GLY A 555 -32.30 -30.51 6.17
CA GLY A 555 -31.97 -31.82 6.76
C GLY A 555 -32.75 -33.01 6.18
N PRO A 556 -32.64 -34.21 6.79
CA PRO A 556 -33.25 -35.44 6.28
C PRO A 556 -34.78 -35.37 6.15
N LYS A 557 -35.41 -34.50 6.96
CA LYS A 557 -36.86 -34.25 6.95
C LYS A 557 -37.25 -33.00 6.16
N GLY A 558 -36.34 -32.40 5.39
CA GLY A 558 -36.60 -31.14 4.70
C GLY A 558 -37.69 -31.21 3.61
N ALA A 559 -38.03 -32.42 3.13
CA ALA A 559 -39.17 -32.64 2.24
C ALA A 559 -40.51 -32.73 3.00
N GLU A 560 -40.46 -32.70 4.34
CA GLU A 560 -41.61 -32.92 5.20
C GLU A 560 -41.98 -31.64 5.96
N TRP A 561 -43.27 -31.48 6.26
CA TRP A 561 -43.73 -30.50 7.24
C TRP A 561 -44.89 -31.06 8.08
N LEU A 562 -45.11 -30.45 9.23
CA LEU A 562 -46.18 -30.83 10.16
C LEU A 562 -47.27 -29.76 10.18
N GLN A 563 -48.50 -30.21 10.34
CA GLN A 563 -49.66 -29.38 10.65
C GLN A 563 -50.38 -30.00 11.84
N GLN A 564 -50.65 -29.20 12.87
CA GLN A 564 -51.46 -29.59 14.01
C GLN A 564 -52.69 -28.68 14.05
N ASN A 565 -53.86 -29.29 14.03
CA ASN A 565 -55.11 -28.57 14.16
C ASN A 565 -55.79 -28.93 15.48
N THR A 566 -56.37 -27.94 16.14
CA THR A 566 -57.12 -28.06 17.39
C THR A 566 -58.50 -27.44 17.20
N ILE A 567 -59.55 -28.13 17.61
CA ILE A 567 -60.93 -27.64 17.60
C ILE A 567 -61.57 -27.82 18.97
N ALA A 568 -62.33 -26.83 19.42
CA ALA A 568 -63.06 -26.87 20.68
C ALA A 568 -64.46 -26.27 20.54
N PRO A 569 -65.48 -26.78 21.24
CA PRO A 569 -66.83 -26.22 21.20
C PRO A 569 -66.84 -24.89 21.99
N LEU A 570 -67.39 -23.85 21.37
CA LEU A 570 -67.69 -22.57 22.04
C LEU A 570 -69.13 -22.55 22.55
N SER A 571 -70.07 -22.95 21.68
CA SER A 571 -71.49 -23.04 22.01
C SER A 571 -72.20 -24.03 21.09
N ILE A 572 -73.21 -24.71 21.63
CA ILE A 572 -74.06 -25.65 20.88
C ILE A 572 -75.50 -25.34 21.29
N ASP A 573 -76.39 -25.18 20.30
CA ASP A 573 -77.82 -25.04 20.55
C ASP A 573 -78.41 -26.39 21.03
N GLY A 574 -79.24 -26.36 22.08
CA GLY A 574 -79.89 -27.55 22.63
C GLY A 574 -80.77 -28.28 21.63
N ALA A 575 -81.30 -27.56 20.62
CA ALA A 575 -82.08 -28.15 19.54
C ALA A 575 -81.30 -29.14 18.67
N LEU A 576 -79.96 -29.09 18.65
CA LEU A 576 -79.11 -29.99 17.86
C LEU A 576 -78.86 -31.35 18.54
N GLY A 577 -79.04 -31.45 19.87
CA GLY A 577 -78.62 -32.61 20.65
C GLY A 577 -77.08 -32.72 20.70
N THR A 578 -76.54 -33.91 20.42
CA THR A 578 -75.09 -34.12 20.33
C THR A 578 -74.59 -33.73 18.95
N VAL A 579 -73.55 -32.88 18.90
CA VAL A 579 -72.83 -32.52 17.67
C VAL A 579 -71.50 -33.26 17.64
N THR A 580 -71.21 -33.95 16.55
CA THR A 580 -69.99 -34.76 16.35
C THR A 580 -69.18 -34.22 15.18
N LEU A 581 -67.87 -34.07 15.35
CA LEU A 581 -66.91 -33.93 14.25
C LEU A 581 -66.76 -35.29 13.56
N ASP A 582 -67.37 -35.40 12.38
CA ASP A 582 -67.43 -36.64 11.60
C ASP A 582 -66.29 -36.76 10.58
N TYR A 583 -65.77 -35.62 10.12
CA TYR A 583 -64.69 -35.58 9.14
C TYR A 583 -63.79 -34.38 9.41
N TRP A 584 -62.48 -34.62 9.46
CA TRP A 584 -61.49 -33.56 9.41
C TRP A 584 -60.31 -33.99 8.56
N ASP A 585 -60.08 -33.28 7.46
CA ASP A 585 -58.92 -33.51 6.62
C ASP A 585 -58.16 -32.21 6.34
N ALA A 586 -56.84 -32.31 6.31
CA ALA A 586 -55.94 -31.27 5.85
C ALA A 586 -55.16 -31.83 4.65
N ASN A 587 -55.21 -31.15 3.51
CA ASN A 587 -54.63 -31.66 2.27
C ASN A 587 -53.95 -30.55 1.45
N CYS A 588 -53.24 -30.97 0.40
CA CYS A 588 -52.52 -30.09 -0.51
C CYS A 588 -53.31 -29.73 -1.78
N GLY A 589 -54.62 -29.46 -1.69
CA GLY A 589 -55.42 -29.02 -2.85
C GLY A 589 -55.55 -30.05 -3.99
N GLY A 590 -55.44 -31.35 -3.68
CA GLY A 590 -55.47 -32.44 -4.67
C GLY A 590 -54.13 -32.72 -5.36
N ASP A 591 -53.07 -32.03 -4.97
CA ASP A 591 -51.71 -32.27 -5.48
C ASP A 591 -51.23 -33.69 -5.15
N THR A 592 -51.04 -34.50 -6.19
CA THR A 592 -50.60 -35.90 -6.06
C THR A 592 -49.14 -36.05 -5.67
N ASP A 593 -48.34 -34.98 -5.74
CA ASP A 593 -46.93 -34.95 -5.32
C ASP A 593 -46.77 -34.61 -3.82
N CYS A 594 -47.88 -34.31 -3.14
CA CYS A 594 -47.96 -34.12 -1.70
C CYS A 594 -48.58 -35.34 -1.02
N LYS A 595 -47.73 -36.21 -0.46
CA LYS A 595 -48.20 -37.31 0.40
C LYS A 595 -48.59 -36.75 1.76
N LYS A 596 -49.72 -37.21 2.32
CA LYS A 596 -50.15 -36.89 3.69
C LYS A 596 -50.36 -38.15 4.53
N GLU A 597 -50.01 -38.09 5.81
CA GLU A 597 -50.26 -39.17 6.78
C GLU A 597 -50.55 -38.59 8.18
N TYR A 598 -51.31 -39.33 8.99
CA TYR A 598 -51.54 -38.94 10.38
C TYR A 598 -50.28 -39.20 11.23
N VAL A 599 -50.01 -38.31 12.17
CA VAL A 599 -48.98 -38.51 13.19
C VAL A 599 -49.68 -38.93 14.48
N GLY A 600 -49.70 -40.23 14.75
CA GLY A 600 -50.47 -40.82 15.84
C GLY A 600 -51.92 -41.10 15.43
N PRO A 601 -52.86 -41.18 16.40
CA PRO A 601 -54.28 -41.37 16.10
C PRO A 601 -54.83 -40.18 15.31
N GLU A 602 -55.88 -40.42 14.52
CA GLU A 602 -56.53 -39.37 13.72
C GLU A 602 -57.06 -38.22 14.59
N PHE A 603 -57.62 -38.54 15.76
CA PHE A 603 -58.07 -37.58 16.74
C PHE A 603 -57.56 -37.93 18.13
N THR A 604 -57.13 -36.92 18.87
CA THR A 604 -56.85 -36.99 20.31
C THR A 604 -57.81 -36.05 21.04
N GLY A 605 -58.66 -36.59 21.92
CA GLY A 605 -59.70 -35.84 22.61
C GLY A 605 -61.13 -36.20 22.16
N PRO A 606 -62.17 -35.56 22.73
CA PRO A 606 -63.57 -35.85 22.42
C PRO A 606 -63.97 -35.26 21.06
N THR A 607 -64.53 -36.08 20.17
CA THR A 607 -65.07 -35.64 18.87
C THR A 607 -66.58 -35.36 18.90
N SER A 608 -67.24 -35.50 20.05
CA SER A 608 -68.67 -35.27 20.23
C SER A 608 -68.90 -34.36 21.43
N TRP A 609 -69.82 -33.40 21.26
CA TRP A 609 -70.09 -32.36 22.23
C TRP A 609 -71.58 -32.08 22.35
N THR A 610 -71.97 -31.53 23.50
CA THR A 610 -73.36 -31.15 23.81
C THR A 610 -73.41 -29.73 24.35
N THR A 611 -74.59 -29.25 24.76
CA THR A 611 -74.75 -27.96 25.43
C THR A 611 -73.96 -27.83 26.74
N ALA A 612 -73.57 -28.95 27.36
CA ALA A 612 -72.76 -28.97 28.58
C ALA A 612 -71.24 -28.90 28.32
N SER A 613 -70.82 -29.11 27.06
CA SER A 613 -69.40 -29.10 26.70
C SER A 613 -68.83 -27.68 26.71
N SER A 614 -67.53 -27.57 26.95
CA SER A 614 -66.83 -26.28 26.96
C SER A 614 -65.50 -26.33 26.20
N VAL A 615 -64.84 -25.17 26.08
CA VAL A 615 -63.56 -25.01 25.35
C VAL A 615 -62.39 -25.84 25.91
N THR A 616 -62.55 -26.48 27.07
CA THR A 616 -61.55 -27.42 27.63
C THR A 616 -61.62 -28.81 26.98
N GLU A 617 -62.73 -29.16 26.33
CA GLU A 617 -62.95 -30.43 25.64
C GLU A 617 -62.47 -30.37 24.18
N GLN A 618 -61.16 -30.22 24.00
CA GLN A 618 -60.54 -29.99 22.70
C GLN A 618 -60.23 -31.30 21.97
N THR A 619 -60.43 -31.33 20.65
CA THR A 619 -59.91 -32.37 19.74
C THR A 619 -58.68 -31.85 18.99
N VAL A 620 -57.62 -32.66 18.95
CA VAL A 620 -56.38 -32.39 18.23
C VAL A 620 -56.17 -33.43 17.12
N GLN A 621 -55.76 -32.96 15.93
CA GLN A 621 -55.31 -33.78 14.81
C GLN A 621 -53.94 -33.30 14.34
N THR A 622 -52.98 -34.21 14.15
CA THR A 622 -51.66 -33.88 13.59
C THR A 622 -51.42 -34.63 12.27
N ARG A 623 -51.05 -33.90 11.23
CA ARG A 623 -50.71 -34.40 9.89
C ARG A 623 -49.25 -34.13 9.57
N LYS A 624 -48.61 -35.10 8.94
CA LYS A 624 -47.34 -34.92 8.24
C LYS A 624 -47.60 -34.90 6.74
N PHE A 625 -46.98 -33.95 6.06
CA PHE A 625 -46.96 -33.84 4.62
C PHE A 625 -45.56 -34.08 4.10
N THR A 626 -45.43 -34.68 2.91
CA THR A 626 -44.16 -35.00 2.28
C THR A 626 -44.21 -34.70 0.80
N TRP A 627 -43.26 -33.91 0.31
CA TRP A 627 -43.01 -33.73 -1.13
C TRP A 627 -42.33 -34.97 -1.71
N GLN A 628 -43.01 -35.69 -2.60
CA GLN A 628 -42.56 -37.01 -3.06
C GLN A 628 -41.46 -36.94 -4.13
N SER A 629 -41.54 -35.98 -5.05
CA SER A 629 -40.66 -35.89 -6.22
C SER A 629 -39.40 -35.03 -6.01
N ALA A 630 -39.01 -34.75 -4.76
CA ALA A 630 -37.92 -33.82 -4.42
C ALA A 630 -36.58 -34.12 -5.13
N ALA A 631 -36.29 -33.41 -6.22
CA ALA A 631 -35.10 -33.60 -7.06
C ALA A 631 -34.22 -32.35 -7.13
N ALA A 632 -32.92 -32.50 -7.33
CA ALA A 632 -32.00 -31.35 -7.37
C ALA A 632 -32.41 -30.36 -8.48
N GLY A 633 -32.42 -29.05 -8.16
CA GLY A 633 -32.83 -28.01 -9.10
C GLY A 633 -34.35 -27.82 -9.24
N THR A 634 -35.17 -28.59 -8.52
CA THR A 634 -36.64 -28.46 -8.56
C THR A 634 -37.17 -27.64 -7.39
N SER A 635 -38.32 -27.00 -7.59
CA SER A 635 -39.09 -26.31 -6.55
C SER A 635 -40.57 -26.46 -6.86
N HIS A 636 -41.37 -26.61 -5.82
CA HIS A 636 -42.79 -26.83 -5.91
C HIS A 636 -43.52 -25.98 -4.88
N LYS A 637 -44.68 -25.44 -5.25
CA LYS A 637 -45.54 -24.67 -4.37
C LYS A 637 -46.79 -25.50 -4.09
N PHE A 638 -47.09 -25.70 -2.81
CA PHE A 638 -48.26 -26.43 -2.35
C PHE A 638 -49.34 -25.47 -1.89
N ASP A 639 -50.53 -25.67 -2.44
CA ASP A 639 -51.77 -25.17 -1.87
C ASP A 639 -52.11 -25.98 -0.63
N ARG A 640 -52.91 -25.42 0.28
CA ARG A 640 -53.39 -26.15 1.45
C ARG A 640 -54.86 -25.90 1.69
N GLY A 641 -55.62 -26.95 1.99
CA GLY A 641 -57.02 -26.84 2.38
C GLY A 641 -57.29 -27.59 3.67
N ASN A 642 -58.16 -27.02 4.51
CA ASN A 642 -58.76 -27.73 5.64
C ASN A 642 -60.23 -28.01 5.34
N PHE A 643 -60.69 -29.20 5.71
CA PHE A 643 -62.03 -29.70 5.41
C PHE A 643 -62.64 -30.21 6.71
N LEU A 644 -63.69 -29.56 7.19
CA LEU A 644 -64.44 -29.98 8.36
C LEU A 644 -65.75 -30.67 7.95
N GLY A 645 -66.27 -31.55 8.78
CA GLY A 645 -67.55 -32.24 8.59
C GLY A 645 -68.16 -32.52 9.94
N PHE A 646 -69.42 -32.15 10.12
CA PHE A 646 -70.12 -32.30 11.39
C PHE A 646 -71.40 -33.11 11.21
N LYS A 647 -71.88 -33.74 12.28
CA LYS A 647 -73.21 -34.36 12.38
C LYS A 647 -73.90 -33.84 13.65
N ALA A 648 -75.22 -33.75 13.63
CA ALA A 648 -76.02 -33.44 14.82
C ALA A 648 -77.04 -34.56 15.04
N SER A 649 -77.34 -34.94 16.29
CA SER A 649 -78.32 -35.99 16.56
C SER A 649 -79.72 -35.63 16.06
N ALA A 650 -80.10 -34.35 16.13
CA ALA A 650 -81.38 -33.86 15.60
C ALA A 650 -81.42 -33.74 14.07
N ALA A 651 -80.27 -33.88 13.40
CA ALA A 651 -80.11 -33.86 11.94
C ALA A 651 -79.02 -34.86 11.53
N PRO A 652 -79.28 -36.18 11.65
CA PRO A 652 -78.26 -37.23 11.53
C PRO A 652 -77.69 -37.37 10.12
N GLY A 653 -78.44 -36.90 9.12
CA GLY A 653 -78.02 -36.81 7.74
C GLY A 653 -77.23 -35.53 7.47
N ALA A 654 -75.91 -35.60 7.51
CA ALA A 654 -75.03 -34.55 7.01
C ALA A 654 -74.16 -35.11 5.89
N ALA A 655 -74.09 -34.41 4.75
CA ALA A 655 -73.25 -34.79 3.64
C ALA A 655 -71.76 -34.56 3.97
N LYS A 656 -70.90 -35.45 3.43
CA LYS A 656 -69.45 -35.23 3.43
C LYS A 656 -69.17 -33.91 2.72
N VAL A 657 -68.40 -33.04 3.35
CA VAL A 657 -68.05 -31.76 2.74
C VAL A 657 -67.06 -31.98 1.62
N THR A 658 -67.46 -31.60 0.41
CA THR A 658 -66.66 -31.70 -0.81
C THR A 658 -65.79 -30.47 -1.05
N GLU A 659 -66.12 -29.35 -0.41
CA GLU A 659 -65.41 -28.08 -0.55
C GLU A 659 -64.52 -27.76 0.66
N PRO A 660 -63.37 -27.10 0.47
CA PRO A 660 -62.51 -26.72 1.57
C PRO A 660 -63.22 -25.71 2.48
N SER A 661 -63.09 -25.93 3.78
CA SER A 661 -63.53 -24.98 4.80
C SER A 661 -62.70 -23.68 4.72
N TRP A 662 -61.40 -23.78 4.49
CA TRP A 662 -60.57 -22.66 4.07
C TRP A 662 -59.36 -23.14 3.26
N VAL A 663 -58.86 -22.30 2.35
CA VAL A 663 -57.72 -22.60 1.46
C VAL A 663 -56.63 -21.55 1.59
N PHE A 664 -55.38 -22.02 1.56
CA PHE A 664 -54.17 -21.22 1.50
C PHE A 664 -53.45 -21.53 0.18
N TRP A 665 -53.63 -20.68 -0.83
CA TRP A 665 -53.01 -20.84 -2.15
C TRP A 665 -51.52 -20.49 -2.16
N GLY A 666 -50.68 -21.40 -2.64
CA GLY A 666 -49.25 -21.24 -2.92
C GLY A 666 -48.40 -20.93 -1.69
N GLN A 667 -48.82 -21.41 -0.53
CA GLN A 667 -48.35 -20.91 0.76
C GLN A 667 -47.17 -21.68 1.32
N VAL A 668 -46.99 -22.94 0.95
CA VAL A 668 -45.75 -23.66 1.26
C VAL A 668 -44.96 -23.80 -0.03
N ARG A 669 -43.71 -23.33 -0.05
CA ARG A 669 -42.77 -23.66 -1.11
C ARG A 669 -41.75 -24.64 -0.57
N CYS A 670 -41.65 -25.80 -1.18
CA CYS A 670 -40.50 -26.69 -0.99
C CYS A 670 -39.56 -26.58 -2.19
N ASP A 671 -38.27 -26.71 -1.93
CA ASP A 671 -37.26 -26.65 -2.98
C ASP A 671 -36.05 -27.49 -2.65
N LYS A 672 -35.33 -27.90 -3.70
CA LYS A 672 -33.99 -28.48 -3.60
C LYS A 672 -33.05 -27.70 -4.53
N LYS A 673 -33.12 -26.36 -4.43
CA LYS A 673 -32.42 -25.40 -5.32
C LYS A 673 -31.23 -24.71 -4.68
N MET A 674 -31.08 -24.76 -3.36
CA MET A 674 -30.04 -24.02 -2.64
C MET A 674 -28.60 -24.36 -3.08
N ARG A 675 -27.81 -23.33 -3.37
CA ARG A 675 -26.44 -23.45 -3.96
C ARG A 675 -25.43 -24.11 -3.05
N ALA A 676 -25.43 -23.75 -1.78
CA ALA A 676 -24.44 -24.20 -0.80
C ALA A 676 -24.66 -25.66 -0.38
N ASN A 677 -25.84 -26.22 -0.70
CA ASN A 677 -26.36 -27.42 -0.08
C ASN A 677 -27.62 -27.81 -0.86
N THR A 678 -27.55 -28.84 -1.70
CA THR A 678 -28.72 -29.42 -2.40
C THR A 678 -29.73 -30.09 -1.45
N SER A 679 -29.86 -29.61 -0.21
CA SER A 679 -30.88 -29.98 0.75
C SER A 679 -32.24 -29.60 0.21
N VAL A 680 -33.17 -30.53 0.41
CA VAL A 680 -34.58 -30.22 0.35
C VAL A 680 -34.97 -29.43 1.61
N GLY A 681 -35.89 -28.49 1.47
CA GLY A 681 -36.45 -27.72 2.58
C GLY A 681 -37.70 -26.97 2.15
N CYS A 682 -38.56 -26.63 3.10
CA CYS A 682 -39.80 -25.90 2.87
C CYS A 682 -39.84 -24.58 3.65
N VAL A 683 -40.45 -23.55 3.06
CA VAL A 683 -40.64 -22.21 3.65
C VAL A 683 -42.00 -21.62 3.25
N PHE A 684 -42.45 -20.60 3.99
CA PHE A 684 -43.55 -19.73 3.61
C PHE A 684 -43.04 -18.57 2.73
N PRO A 685 -43.17 -18.62 1.39
CA PRO A 685 -42.67 -17.58 0.49
C PRO A 685 -43.34 -16.21 0.67
N LYS A 686 -44.53 -16.15 1.30
CA LYS A 686 -45.24 -14.89 1.56
C LYS A 686 -44.63 -14.05 2.69
N TYR A 687 -43.97 -14.70 3.65
CA TYR A 687 -43.25 -14.00 4.70
C TYR A 687 -41.97 -13.38 4.11
N THR A 688 -41.79 -12.07 4.35
CA THR A 688 -40.61 -11.30 3.90
C THR A 688 -39.63 -11.20 5.07
N PRO A 689 -38.55 -12.01 5.11
CA PRO A 689 -37.59 -11.98 6.21
C PRO A 689 -36.77 -10.69 6.24
N THR A 690 -36.17 -10.38 7.39
CA THR A 690 -35.22 -9.26 7.54
C THR A 690 -33.82 -9.80 7.75
N PHE A 691 -32.86 -9.29 7.00
CA PHE A 691 -31.45 -9.54 7.20
C PHE A 691 -30.93 -8.61 8.29
N ASP A 692 -30.78 -9.14 9.50
CA ASP A 692 -30.29 -8.39 10.66
C ASP A 692 -28.76 -8.53 10.75
N LEU A 693 -28.06 -7.51 10.27
CA LEU A 693 -26.60 -7.49 10.28
C LEU A 693 -26.08 -7.18 11.69
N LYS A 694 -25.52 -8.20 12.37
CA LYS A 694 -24.77 -7.97 13.63
C LYS A 694 -23.59 -7.03 13.37
N LEU A 695 -23.31 -6.13 14.31
CA LEU A 695 -22.32 -5.06 14.13
C LEU A 695 -20.86 -5.53 14.20
N LYS A 696 -20.52 -6.46 15.11
CA LYS A 696 -19.14 -6.94 15.34
C LYS A 696 -18.45 -7.35 14.04
N ASN A 697 -17.29 -6.80 13.74
CA ASN A 697 -16.49 -7.03 12.52
C ASN A 697 -17.21 -6.65 11.21
N ALA A 698 -18.24 -5.80 11.27
CA ALA A 698 -19.01 -5.32 10.12
C ALA A 698 -19.48 -3.87 10.33
N GLU A 699 -18.90 -3.15 11.27
CA GLU A 699 -19.38 -1.85 11.77
C GLU A 699 -19.47 -0.84 10.64
N GLY A 700 -18.43 -0.73 9.81
CA GLY A 700 -18.39 0.17 8.66
C GLY A 700 -19.46 -0.18 7.60
N ALA A 701 -19.64 -1.47 7.31
CA ALA A 701 -20.62 -1.94 6.32
C ALA A 701 -22.06 -1.76 6.82
N ALA A 702 -22.33 -2.05 8.10
CA ALA A 702 -23.64 -1.82 8.72
C ALA A 702 -24.03 -0.35 8.70
N LEU A 703 -23.10 0.54 9.05
CA LEU A 703 -23.28 1.99 8.94
C LEU A 703 -23.66 2.39 7.52
N TYR A 704 -22.89 1.90 6.54
CA TYR A 704 -23.13 2.15 5.13
C TYR A 704 -24.50 1.67 4.65
N TYR A 705 -24.88 0.42 4.93
CA TYR A 705 -26.16 -0.13 4.46
C TYR A 705 -27.36 0.57 5.06
N LEU A 706 -27.33 0.89 6.36
CA LEU A 706 -28.45 1.58 7.00
C LEU A 706 -28.57 3.03 6.55
N GLU A 707 -27.44 3.70 6.33
CA GLU A 707 -27.45 5.06 5.81
C GLU A 707 -28.06 5.11 4.40
N MET A 708 -27.66 4.18 3.52
CA MET A 708 -28.19 4.13 2.16
C MET A 708 -29.66 3.69 2.13
N ARG A 709 -30.05 2.72 2.96
CA ARG A 709 -31.46 2.29 3.13
C ARG A 709 -32.37 3.48 3.47
N ASP A 710 -31.91 4.36 4.35
CA ASP A 710 -32.76 5.39 4.94
C ASP A 710 -32.68 6.75 4.24
N LYS A 711 -31.59 7.02 3.50
CA LYS A 711 -31.41 8.30 2.80
C LYS A 711 -31.70 8.26 1.31
N LEU A 712 -31.46 7.14 0.62
CA LEU A 712 -31.82 7.03 -0.80
C LEU A 712 -33.35 7.19 -0.94
N ASP A 713 -33.79 7.98 -1.92
CA ASP A 713 -35.19 8.39 -2.07
C ASP A 713 -36.17 7.25 -2.38
N TRP A 714 -35.66 6.08 -2.75
CA TRP A 714 -36.41 4.85 -3.04
C TRP A 714 -36.32 3.77 -1.93
N TYR A 715 -35.63 4.09 -0.83
CA TYR A 715 -35.57 3.31 0.43
C TYR A 715 -35.23 1.81 0.29
N PRO A 716 -34.17 1.42 -0.46
CA PRO A 716 -33.80 0.02 -0.71
C PRO A 716 -33.75 -0.82 0.56
N GLY A 717 -34.51 -1.90 0.64
CA GLY A 717 -34.48 -2.83 1.77
C GLY A 717 -35.15 -2.32 3.06
N SER A 718 -35.88 -1.20 3.00
CA SER A 718 -36.54 -0.64 4.18
C SER A 718 -37.91 -1.27 4.46
N LYS A 719 -38.05 -1.89 5.64
CA LYS A 719 -39.35 -2.41 6.13
C LYS A 719 -40.34 -1.27 6.39
N LYS A 720 -39.86 -0.15 6.95
CA LYS A 720 -40.68 1.04 7.25
C LYS A 720 -41.36 1.62 6.01
N HIS A 721 -40.67 1.59 4.87
CA HIS A 721 -41.17 2.11 3.60
C HIS A 721 -41.75 1.03 2.68
N ASN A 722 -41.82 -0.23 3.15
CA ASN A 722 -42.28 -1.39 2.38
C ASN A 722 -41.57 -1.52 1.01
N SER A 723 -40.26 -1.29 0.99
CA SER A 723 -39.42 -1.34 -0.22
C SER A 723 -38.38 -2.45 -0.06
N PRO A 724 -38.76 -3.74 -0.20
CA PRO A 724 -37.84 -4.85 0.01
C PRO A 724 -36.81 -4.95 -1.12
N LEU A 725 -35.63 -5.47 -0.79
CA LEU A 725 -34.69 -6.00 -1.78
C LEU A 725 -35.17 -7.38 -2.23
N ARG A 726 -34.90 -7.76 -3.48
CA ARG A 726 -35.23 -9.07 -4.04
C ARG A 726 -33.97 -9.78 -4.44
N ARG A 727 -33.83 -11.05 -4.05
CA ARG A 727 -32.62 -11.83 -4.36
C ARG A 727 -32.44 -12.01 -5.87
N GLU A 728 -31.25 -11.72 -6.36
CA GLU A 728 -30.72 -12.23 -7.63
C GLU A 728 -30.05 -13.57 -7.35
N PHE A 729 -30.72 -14.65 -7.73
CA PHE A 729 -30.23 -15.99 -7.47
C PHE A 729 -29.14 -16.39 -8.46
N ASP A 730 -29.06 -15.81 -9.65
CA ASP A 730 -28.03 -16.15 -10.65
C ASP A 730 -26.68 -15.49 -10.29
N GLY A 731 -25.61 -16.29 -10.29
CA GLY A 731 -24.29 -15.89 -9.84
C GLY A 731 -23.57 -15.13 -10.93
N GLY A 732 -23.77 -15.52 -12.19
CA GLY A 732 -23.27 -14.78 -13.33
C GLY A 732 -23.93 -13.41 -13.44
N LYS A 733 -25.23 -13.29 -13.12
CA LYS A 733 -25.90 -11.98 -13.06
C LYS A 733 -25.42 -11.13 -11.89
N ALA A 734 -25.25 -11.73 -10.71
CA ALA A 734 -24.68 -11.01 -9.57
C ALA A 734 -23.25 -10.53 -9.87
N ASP A 735 -22.42 -11.36 -10.52
CA ASP A 735 -21.07 -10.97 -10.96
C ASP A 735 -21.10 -9.87 -12.03
N ALA A 736 -22.06 -9.92 -12.96
CA ALA A 736 -22.28 -8.87 -13.95
C ALA A 736 -22.70 -7.55 -13.30
N ASN A 737 -23.64 -7.59 -12.36
CA ASN A 737 -24.09 -6.43 -11.58
C ASN A 737 -22.91 -5.78 -10.84
N ARG A 738 -22.11 -6.62 -10.16
CA ARG A 738 -20.89 -6.23 -9.46
C ARG A 738 -19.87 -5.60 -10.40
N GLY A 739 -19.73 -6.14 -11.61
CA GLY A 739 -18.84 -5.64 -12.64
C GLY A 739 -19.21 -4.24 -13.14
N VAL A 740 -20.48 -3.83 -13.03
CA VAL A 740 -20.92 -2.47 -13.38
C VAL A 740 -20.62 -1.48 -12.25
N VAL A 741 -21.01 -1.80 -11.02
CA VAL A 741 -20.93 -0.88 -9.88
C VAL A 741 -19.52 -0.80 -9.29
N CYS A 742 -18.87 -1.94 -9.13
CA CYS A 742 -17.54 -2.06 -8.54
C CYS A 742 -16.63 -2.96 -9.40
N PRO A 743 -16.29 -2.51 -10.64
CA PRO A 743 -15.36 -3.25 -11.50
C PRO A 743 -13.98 -3.38 -10.84
N LYS A 744 -13.32 -4.51 -11.07
CA LYS A 744 -11.98 -4.80 -10.52
C LYS A 744 -10.83 -4.06 -11.23
N SER A 745 -11.09 -3.49 -12.40
CA SER A 745 -10.11 -2.76 -13.21
C SER A 745 -10.81 -1.86 -14.24
N GLY A 746 -10.05 -0.94 -14.84
CA GLY A 746 -10.53 -0.05 -15.90
C GLY A 746 -10.95 1.33 -15.41
N ALA A 747 -11.45 2.15 -16.33
CA ALA A 747 -11.68 3.58 -16.09
C ALA A 747 -12.66 3.85 -14.93
N TYR A 748 -13.64 2.96 -14.70
CA TYR A 748 -14.71 3.13 -13.71
C TYR A 748 -14.51 2.36 -12.41
N GLN A 749 -13.33 1.76 -12.22
CA GLN A 749 -12.95 1.16 -10.93
C GLN A 749 -13.03 2.23 -9.83
N LEU A 750 -13.56 1.85 -8.65
CA LEU A 750 -13.55 2.74 -7.51
C LEU A 750 -12.10 3.12 -7.18
N VAL A 751 -11.81 4.42 -7.16
CA VAL A 751 -10.54 4.95 -6.68
C VAL A 751 -10.61 4.98 -5.16
N GLU A 752 -9.96 4.00 -4.51
CA GLU A 752 -9.98 3.85 -3.05
C GLU A 752 -9.62 5.18 -2.34
N HIS A 753 -10.39 5.51 -1.31
CA HIS A 753 -10.17 6.73 -0.53
C HIS A 753 -8.97 6.57 0.40
N PRO A 754 -7.96 7.46 0.36
CA PRO A 754 -6.75 7.34 1.19
C PRO A 754 -7.04 7.45 2.69
N LEU A 755 -8.20 8.01 3.04
CA LEU A 755 -8.68 8.12 4.42
C LEU A 755 -9.64 7.00 4.84
N ALA A 756 -10.04 6.11 3.94
CA ALA A 756 -10.76 4.90 4.35
C ALA A 756 -9.85 4.09 5.27
N THR A 757 -10.38 3.54 6.36
CA THR A 757 -9.56 2.74 7.28
C THR A 757 -9.23 1.40 6.63
N PRO A 758 -7.94 1.10 6.39
CA PRO A 758 -7.52 -0.16 5.79
C PRO A 758 -7.59 -1.30 6.80
N ASP A 759 -7.83 -2.50 6.29
CA ASP A 759 -7.67 -3.76 7.00
C ASP A 759 -6.19 -4.15 7.08
N PRO A 760 -5.56 -4.12 8.27
CA PRO A 760 -4.15 -4.46 8.43
C PRO A 760 -3.87 -5.96 8.23
N ALA A 761 -4.87 -6.83 8.41
CA ALA A 761 -4.76 -8.27 8.23
C ALA A 761 -4.83 -8.68 6.76
N ASN A 762 -5.51 -7.91 5.91
CA ASN A 762 -5.69 -8.22 4.48
C ASN A 762 -4.89 -7.29 3.56
N LYS A 763 -3.56 -7.45 3.53
CA LYS A 763 -2.65 -6.55 2.76
C LYS A 763 -2.96 -6.43 1.26
N ASN A 764 -3.59 -7.42 0.65
CA ASN A 764 -3.90 -7.42 -0.79
C ASN A 764 -5.27 -6.81 -1.12
N LYS A 765 -6.11 -6.57 -0.10
CA LYS A 765 -7.45 -5.98 -0.24
C LYS A 765 -7.82 -5.20 1.03
N ALA A 766 -6.89 -4.36 1.48
CA ALA A 766 -7.01 -3.66 2.75
C ALA A 766 -8.22 -2.71 2.75
N VAL A 767 -8.48 -2.08 1.59
CA VAL A 767 -9.71 -1.37 1.29
C VAL A 767 -10.38 -2.08 0.11
N GLN A 768 -11.71 -2.10 0.10
CA GLN A 768 -12.51 -2.74 -0.94
C GLN A 768 -13.67 -1.82 -1.35
N CYS A 769 -14.14 -1.98 -2.58
CA CYS A 769 -15.41 -1.39 -3.00
C CYS A 769 -16.55 -2.17 -2.33
N ASP A 770 -17.40 -1.54 -1.53
CA ASP A 770 -18.68 -2.11 -1.10
C ASP A 770 -19.81 -1.46 -1.93
N GLU A 771 -20.91 -2.15 -2.19
CA GLU A 771 -22.00 -1.65 -3.03
C GLU A 771 -23.37 -1.84 -2.42
N TYR A 772 -24.27 -0.89 -2.69
CA TYR A 772 -25.64 -0.91 -2.19
C TYR A 772 -26.61 -0.30 -3.21
N ALA A 773 -27.73 -0.93 -3.57
CA ALA A 773 -28.13 -2.27 -3.19
C ALA A 773 -27.17 -3.35 -3.72
N PHE A 774 -27.11 -4.49 -3.02
CA PHE A 774 -26.11 -5.53 -3.24
C PHE A 774 -26.14 -6.13 -4.65
N ALA A 775 -24.99 -6.56 -5.17
CA ALA A 775 -24.87 -7.28 -6.44
C ALA A 775 -25.87 -8.43 -6.61
N SER A 776 -26.12 -9.12 -5.51
CA SER A 776 -27.03 -10.27 -5.39
C SER A 776 -28.49 -9.86 -5.20
N THR A 777 -28.88 -8.67 -5.66
CA THR A 777 -30.26 -8.19 -5.67
C THR A 777 -30.71 -7.71 -7.04
N LYS A 778 -32.02 -7.75 -7.28
CA LYS A 778 -32.64 -7.21 -8.49
C LYS A 778 -32.60 -5.68 -8.52
N GLU A 779 -32.47 -5.07 -7.35
CA GLU A 779 -32.35 -3.62 -7.15
C GLU A 779 -30.90 -3.12 -7.24
N SER A 780 -29.92 -4.00 -7.53
CA SER A 780 -28.53 -3.58 -7.77
C SER A 780 -28.46 -2.51 -8.87
N GLY A 781 -27.53 -1.55 -8.75
CA GLY A 781 -27.27 -0.57 -9.80
C GLY A 781 -27.09 -1.21 -11.19
N GLY A 782 -26.31 -2.30 -11.26
CA GLY A 782 -26.07 -3.02 -12.51
C GLY A 782 -27.32 -3.69 -13.12
N ALA A 783 -28.36 -3.94 -12.32
CA ALA A 783 -29.64 -4.47 -12.78
C ALA A 783 -30.67 -3.38 -13.13
N THR A 784 -30.49 -2.16 -12.62
CA THR A 784 -31.46 -1.04 -12.72
C THR A 784 -31.08 0.02 -13.75
N GLY A 785 -30.17 -0.33 -14.67
CA GLY A 785 -29.79 0.49 -15.82
C GLY A 785 -28.77 1.58 -15.52
N VAL A 786 -27.96 1.42 -14.46
CA VAL A 786 -26.74 2.20 -14.26
C VAL A 786 -25.68 1.74 -15.26
N SER A 787 -25.02 2.66 -15.96
CA SER A 787 -24.04 2.27 -16.99
C SER A 787 -22.68 1.91 -16.40
N ASN A 788 -22.31 2.57 -15.30
CA ASN A 788 -21.07 2.34 -14.55
C ASN A 788 -21.21 2.87 -13.12
N GLY A 789 -20.39 2.38 -12.20
CA GLY A 789 -20.48 2.77 -10.79
C GLY A 789 -20.16 4.23 -10.48
N GLY A 790 -19.66 5.03 -11.43
CA GLY A 790 -19.51 6.48 -11.26
C GLY A 790 -20.84 7.23 -11.19
N GLU A 791 -21.95 6.62 -11.62
CA GLU A 791 -23.32 7.17 -11.46
C GLU A 791 -23.91 6.87 -10.08
N CYS A 792 -23.27 6.01 -9.28
CA CYS A 792 -23.69 5.73 -7.91
C CYS A 792 -23.22 6.84 -6.96
N LEU A 793 -23.88 6.97 -5.81
CA LEU A 793 -23.34 7.73 -4.68
C LEU A 793 -21.96 7.17 -4.30
N GLN A 794 -20.98 8.06 -4.10
CA GLN A 794 -19.62 7.67 -3.69
C GLN A 794 -19.41 7.99 -2.21
N ALA A 795 -18.94 7.01 -1.44
CA ALA A 795 -18.69 7.18 -0.01
C ALA A 795 -17.39 6.50 0.46
N TYR A 796 -16.99 6.74 1.70
CA TYR A 796 -15.95 5.97 2.38
C TYR A 796 -16.21 5.81 3.88
N ALA A 797 -15.79 4.66 4.42
CA ALA A 797 -15.89 4.36 5.85
C ALA A 797 -14.54 4.55 6.54
N ARG A 798 -14.55 5.25 7.67
CA ARG A 798 -13.34 5.55 8.44
C ARG A 798 -13.57 5.39 9.94
N LYS A 799 -12.61 4.75 10.59
CA LYS A 799 -12.43 4.71 12.03
C LYS A 799 -11.61 5.93 12.47
N GLY A 800 -12.19 6.77 13.31
CA GLY A 800 -11.53 7.93 13.89
C GLY A 800 -10.52 7.56 14.99
N GLY A 801 -9.70 8.52 15.40
CA GLY A 801 -8.79 8.36 16.54
C GLY A 801 -9.48 8.14 17.89
N ASP A 802 -10.80 8.42 17.97
CA ASP A 802 -11.67 8.10 19.10
C ASP A 802 -12.15 6.63 19.10
N GLY A 803 -11.68 5.83 18.15
CA GLY A 803 -12.02 4.42 18.02
C GLY A 803 -13.39 4.15 17.39
N LYS A 804 -14.09 5.17 16.86
CA LYS A 804 -15.44 5.00 16.30
C LYS A 804 -15.46 5.07 14.78
N TRP A 805 -16.31 4.24 14.17
CA TRP A 805 -16.59 4.21 12.74
C TRP A 805 -17.62 5.27 12.33
N ARG A 806 -17.38 5.92 11.19
CA ARG A 806 -18.25 6.93 10.56
C ARG A 806 -18.21 6.81 9.04
N LEU A 807 -19.26 7.30 8.37
CA LEU A 807 -19.39 7.30 6.91
C LEU A 807 -19.32 8.73 6.35
N TYR A 808 -18.61 8.89 5.25
CA TYR A 808 -18.32 10.18 4.61
C TYR A 808 -18.62 10.13 3.11
N ASP A 809 -18.97 11.28 2.54
CA ASP A 809 -19.08 11.45 1.09
C ASP A 809 -17.68 11.40 0.46
N ASP A 810 -17.54 10.74 -0.68
CA ASP A 810 -16.34 10.85 -1.52
C ASP A 810 -16.61 11.81 -2.68
N GLU A 811 -16.32 13.11 -2.47
CA GLU A 811 -16.53 14.16 -3.48
C GLU A 811 -15.34 14.29 -4.47
N ARG A 812 -14.34 13.38 -4.44
CA ARG A 812 -13.12 13.50 -5.26
C ARG A 812 -13.37 13.09 -6.72
N PRO A 813 -12.78 13.79 -7.70
CA PRO A 813 -12.84 13.38 -9.10
C PRO A 813 -12.15 12.02 -9.33
N PRO A 814 -12.51 11.26 -10.38
CA PRO A 814 -13.38 11.65 -11.50
C PRO A 814 -14.88 11.38 -11.28
N PHE A 815 -15.26 10.66 -10.22
CA PHE A 815 -16.65 10.21 -9.99
C PHE A 815 -17.34 10.84 -8.79
N GLY A 816 -16.58 11.51 -7.91
CA GLY A 816 -17.13 12.17 -6.75
C GLY A 816 -17.85 13.47 -7.09
N GLY A 817 -18.89 13.73 -6.32
CA GLY A 817 -19.71 14.93 -6.33
C GLY A 817 -20.62 14.92 -5.10
N THR A 818 -21.19 16.07 -4.73
CA THR A 818 -22.14 16.11 -3.61
C THR A 818 -23.32 15.16 -3.88
N PRO A 819 -23.58 14.16 -3.03
CA PRO A 819 -24.67 13.24 -3.27
C PRO A 819 -26.02 13.94 -3.26
N THR A 820 -26.88 13.51 -4.17
CA THR A 820 -28.26 13.97 -4.29
C THR A 820 -29.24 13.09 -3.53
N TYR A 821 -28.82 11.88 -3.17
CA TYR A 821 -29.63 10.79 -2.62
C TYR A 821 -30.75 10.31 -3.55
N LYS A 822 -30.68 10.69 -4.83
CA LYS A 822 -31.55 10.20 -5.91
C LYS A 822 -30.84 9.19 -6.80
N GLU A 823 -29.61 8.82 -6.45
CA GLU A 823 -28.84 7.82 -7.17
C GLU A 823 -29.51 6.45 -7.06
N LYS A 824 -29.45 5.67 -8.13
CA LYS A 824 -30.00 4.30 -8.16
C LYS A 824 -29.19 3.29 -7.36
N CYS A 825 -28.00 3.69 -6.92
CA CYS A 825 -27.05 2.87 -6.20
C CYS A 825 -26.07 3.77 -5.44
N ALA A 826 -25.33 3.14 -4.53
CA ALA A 826 -24.20 3.68 -3.82
C ALA A 826 -23.05 2.68 -3.89
N ARG A 827 -21.81 3.19 -3.75
CA ARG A 827 -20.62 2.39 -3.50
C ARG A 827 -19.67 3.12 -2.55
N ALA A 828 -18.93 2.35 -1.76
CA ALA A 828 -18.05 2.91 -0.74
C ALA A 828 -16.65 2.29 -0.72
N SER A 829 -15.63 3.09 -0.41
CA SER A 829 -14.33 2.60 0.03
C SER A 829 -14.47 2.06 1.46
N MET A 830 -14.36 0.74 1.62
CA MET A 830 -14.72 0.02 2.83
C MET A 830 -13.55 -0.81 3.36
N HIS A 831 -13.47 -0.93 4.68
CA HIS A 831 -12.53 -1.85 5.35
C HIS A 831 -12.72 -3.29 4.86
N GLY A 832 -11.65 -3.95 4.41
CA GLY A 832 -11.69 -5.28 3.78
C GLY A 832 -12.45 -6.32 4.60
N GLY A 833 -12.03 -6.55 5.86
CA GLY A 833 -12.68 -7.52 6.74
C GLY A 833 -14.13 -7.21 7.10
N HIS A 834 -14.54 -5.93 7.08
CA HIS A 834 -15.93 -5.54 7.32
C HIS A 834 -16.81 -5.89 6.14
N ASN A 835 -16.35 -5.56 4.93
CA ASN A 835 -17.03 -5.90 3.68
C ASN A 835 -17.19 -7.42 3.51
N GLU A 836 -16.11 -8.18 3.74
CA GLU A 836 -16.13 -9.65 3.60
C GLU A 836 -17.02 -10.33 4.65
N THR A 837 -17.02 -9.82 5.89
CA THR A 837 -17.88 -10.35 6.95
C THR A 837 -19.35 -10.07 6.68
N ALA A 838 -19.70 -8.87 6.25
CA ALA A 838 -21.06 -8.52 5.84
C ALA A 838 -21.55 -9.42 4.69
N GLY A 839 -20.74 -9.60 3.65
CA GLY A 839 -21.05 -10.49 2.53
C GLY A 839 -21.22 -11.96 2.93
N ARG A 840 -20.35 -12.49 3.82
CA ARG A 840 -20.48 -13.84 4.37
C ARG A 840 -21.79 -14.03 5.14
N ARG A 841 -22.16 -13.05 5.98
CA ARG A 841 -23.40 -13.06 6.75
C ARG A 841 -24.64 -13.01 5.84
N LEU A 842 -24.61 -12.19 4.79
CA LEU A 842 -25.69 -12.13 3.79
C LEU A 842 -25.89 -13.49 3.08
N ASN A 843 -24.81 -14.18 2.72
CA ASN A 843 -24.92 -15.52 2.13
C ASN A 843 -25.44 -16.59 3.12
N GLY A 844 -25.09 -16.46 4.40
CA GLY A 844 -25.66 -17.27 5.49
C GLY A 844 -27.17 -17.05 5.62
N PHE A 845 -27.60 -15.79 5.65
CA PHE A 845 -29.00 -15.38 5.65
C PHE A 845 -29.78 -15.99 4.48
N TYR A 846 -29.27 -15.86 3.24
CA TYR A 846 -29.90 -16.48 2.07
C TYR A 846 -30.07 -17.98 2.23
N SER A 847 -29.10 -18.64 2.85
CA SER A 847 -29.11 -20.09 3.06
C SER A 847 -30.15 -20.53 4.10
N LYS A 848 -30.17 -19.88 5.28
CA LYS A 848 -31.13 -20.21 6.36
C LYS A 848 -32.56 -19.85 6.02
N GLN A 849 -32.78 -18.67 5.43
CA GLN A 849 -34.10 -18.22 5.00
C GLN A 849 -34.55 -18.87 3.67
N ARG A 850 -33.73 -19.76 3.10
CA ARG A 850 -33.90 -20.42 1.80
C ARG A 850 -34.37 -19.45 0.71
N MET A 851 -33.73 -18.30 0.61
CA MET A 851 -34.13 -17.27 -0.36
C MET A 851 -33.94 -17.82 -1.77
N LEU A 852 -34.91 -17.74 -2.68
CA LEU A 852 -34.72 -18.06 -4.10
C LEU A 852 -34.77 -16.80 -4.95
N ASP A 853 -34.67 -16.96 -6.27
CA ASP A 853 -34.74 -15.82 -7.18
C ASP A 853 -36.04 -15.05 -6.96
N ASN A 854 -35.91 -13.73 -6.87
CA ASN A 854 -37.01 -12.80 -6.65
C ASN A 854 -37.68 -12.86 -5.26
N ASP A 855 -37.18 -13.67 -4.32
CA ASP A 855 -37.68 -13.65 -2.93
C ASP A 855 -37.34 -12.29 -2.28
N PRO A 856 -38.33 -11.60 -1.69
CA PRO A 856 -38.14 -10.30 -1.06
C PRO A 856 -37.54 -10.43 0.34
N TYR A 857 -36.73 -9.46 0.76
CA TYR A 857 -36.24 -9.31 2.13
C TYR A 857 -35.96 -7.84 2.48
N PHE A 858 -36.00 -7.53 3.77
CA PHE A 858 -35.58 -6.25 4.32
C PHE A 858 -34.18 -6.35 4.93
N ILE A 859 -33.57 -5.22 5.28
CA ILE A 859 -32.30 -5.19 6.02
C ILE A 859 -32.42 -4.28 7.24
N ASP A 860 -31.80 -4.72 8.33
CA ASP A 860 -31.59 -3.91 9.52
C ASP A 860 -30.23 -4.20 10.18
N ALA A 861 -29.83 -3.40 11.16
CA ALA A 861 -28.67 -3.68 12.00
C ALA A 861 -29.02 -3.41 13.47
N PRO A 862 -29.62 -4.41 14.15
CA PRO A 862 -29.99 -4.28 15.55
C PRO A 862 -28.80 -3.87 16.42
N GLY A 863 -29.01 -2.88 17.30
CA GLY A 863 -27.96 -2.32 18.15
C GLY A 863 -27.30 -1.05 17.62
N LEU A 864 -27.59 -0.63 16.38
CA LEU A 864 -27.20 0.71 15.92
C LEU A 864 -28.13 1.77 16.52
N VAL A 865 -27.68 2.44 17.59
CA VAL A 865 -28.39 3.60 18.15
C VAL A 865 -28.11 4.82 17.30
N ARG A 866 -29.17 5.40 16.73
CA ARG A 866 -29.10 6.64 15.96
C ARG A 866 -29.56 7.82 16.83
N PRO A 867 -28.91 9.00 16.73
CA PRO A 867 -29.31 10.21 17.46
C PRO A 867 -30.75 10.64 17.21
#